data_AF-A0A820YI96-F1
#
_entry.id   AF-A0A820YI96-F1
#
_cell.length_a   1.000
_cell.length_b   1.000
_cell.length_c   1.000
_cell.angle_alpha   90.00
_cell.angle_beta   90.00
_cell.angle_gamma   90.00
#
_symmetry.space_group_name_H-M   'P 1'
#
loop_
_entity.id
_entity.type
_entity.pdbx_description
1 polymer ?
#
loop_
_entity_poly.entity_id
_entity_poly.type
_entity_poly.pdbx_seq_one_letter_code
_entity_poly.pdbx_strand_id
1 'polypeptide(L)'
;MSTTDKVDEGIPPQLNNLLELDPYIVPYQDEIKRRYKVYKTLVNQINTEENGIDVFTSAYTHYGIHVDCRTNEIKIKEWAPGARAVYIRGDFNNWQEKQYPLQRDEWGKWTITIPPLADGSPAMKHGQAIKLLIETPSGELLDRLCPWSRYVQRDKNSNVYHGVFYNPPDDQVYKFKHPQPKKKDRLKIYEAHVGISSWKGEVATYENFRVNVLPRIVKQGYNTVQLMAIMEHAYYASFGYQVTSYFASSSRYGTPEELKALVDEAHGYGLTVLLDIVHSHACKNTCDGINMFDGTRGCFFHDNARGYHDLWDSRCFNYMEREVLRFLLSNVRFWLEEFKFDGFRYDGVSSMLYHSHGIAHGFSGSYNEYFGLATDTDSFNYLQLANYVSQTLYPESITIAEEVSGMPTLCRPIDEGGAGFDYRLAMAIPDVWIKLLKEKKDEDWNVSDLTWTLINRRWSEKNIAYAESHDQALVGDKTIAHWLFDAQIYTHMQVFSERTLIVERGLALHKMIRLLTYALGGEGWLNFEGNEFGHPEWLDFPRIGNSESFHYARRLFYLADDEALRYKYLNAWDQAMNVCEETYKWLSAKNTYLSRRHEDDKLVVFERGNQGLVFVFNFHPTKSFTDYRIGCAQLGKYKIVLNSDSSSFDGLGRVDNEQVFIAEDYKWDERPYSFKVYTPNRTAIAFALMDDMK
;
A
#
# COMPACT_ATOMS: atom_id res chain seq x y z
N MET A 1 7.93 -46.81 26.87
CA MET A 1 7.08 -46.70 25.66
C MET A 1 6.10 -45.57 25.91
N SER A 2 6.38 -44.42 25.31
CA SER A 2 5.46 -43.30 25.11
C SER A 2 5.93 -42.68 23.81
N THR A 3 5.25 -43.03 22.74
CA THR A 3 5.49 -42.56 21.37
C THR A 3 5.34 -41.05 21.34
N THR A 4 6.45 -40.33 21.32
CA THR A 4 6.49 -38.96 20.83
C THR A 4 6.11 -38.99 19.37
N ASP A 5 4.93 -38.47 19.03
CA ASP A 5 4.54 -38.16 17.67
C ASP A 5 5.65 -37.30 17.05
N LYS A 6 6.37 -37.87 16.08
CA LYS A 6 7.28 -37.11 15.22
C LYS A 6 6.38 -36.21 14.37
N VAL A 7 6.15 -34.98 14.81
CA VAL A 7 5.61 -33.94 13.93
C VAL A 7 6.56 -33.84 12.74
N ASP A 8 6.06 -34.12 11.54
CA ASP A 8 6.85 -34.10 10.32
C ASP A 8 7.32 -32.66 10.07
N GLU A 9 8.58 -32.36 10.38
CA GLU A 9 9.13 -30.98 10.47
C GLU A 9 9.07 -30.18 9.15
N GLY A 10 8.69 -30.80 8.03
CA GLY A 10 8.62 -30.19 6.70
C GLY A 10 7.21 -30.02 6.12
N ILE A 11 6.14 -30.29 6.85
CA ILE A 11 4.76 -30.19 6.34
C ILE A 11 4.02 -29.03 7.04
N PRO A 12 3.31 -28.15 6.30
CA PRO A 12 2.46 -27.15 6.93
C PRO A 12 1.40 -27.83 7.82
N PRO A 13 1.25 -27.43 9.09
CA PRO A 13 0.40 -28.13 10.06
C PRO A 13 -1.08 -28.14 9.65
N GLN A 14 -1.53 -27.17 8.86
CA GLN A 14 -2.90 -27.01 8.41
C GLN A 14 -3.02 -27.12 6.87
N LEU A 15 -2.09 -27.81 6.21
CA LEU A 15 -2.11 -27.97 4.74
C LEU A 15 -3.45 -28.53 4.22
N ASN A 16 -4.09 -29.43 4.95
CA ASN A 16 -5.37 -30.02 4.53
C ASN A 16 -6.49 -28.97 4.38
N ASN A 17 -6.50 -27.91 5.22
CA ASN A 17 -7.48 -26.83 5.08
C ASN A 17 -7.39 -26.17 3.70
N LEU A 18 -6.16 -25.97 3.22
CA LEU A 18 -5.91 -25.39 1.90
C LEU A 18 -6.32 -26.35 0.77
N LEU A 19 -5.98 -27.64 0.89
CA LEU A 19 -6.29 -28.63 -0.14
C LEU A 19 -7.80 -28.91 -0.27
N GLU A 20 -8.55 -28.80 0.84
CA GLU A 20 -10.01 -28.90 0.84
C GLU A 20 -10.66 -27.63 0.26
N LEU A 21 -10.12 -26.46 0.58
CA LEU A 21 -10.58 -25.17 0.07
C LEU A 21 -10.35 -25.04 -1.44
N ASP A 22 -9.19 -25.51 -1.93
CA ASP A 22 -8.80 -25.46 -3.33
C ASP A 22 -8.20 -26.80 -3.81
N PRO A 23 -9.05 -27.72 -4.30
CA PRO A 23 -8.60 -29.01 -4.80
C PRO A 23 -7.66 -28.94 -6.02
N TYR A 24 -7.60 -27.81 -6.74
CA TYR A 24 -6.68 -27.66 -7.87
C TYR A 24 -5.22 -27.53 -7.44
N ILE A 25 -4.96 -27.29 -6.14
CA ILE A 25 -3.62 -27.24 -5.56
C ILE A 25 -3.05 -28.64 -5.28
N VAL A 26 -3.88 -29.68 -5.19
CA VAL A 26 -3.46 -31.04 -4.80
C VAL A 26 -2.26 -31.58 -5.62
N PRO A 27 -2.17 -31.37 -6.94
CA PRO A 27 -0.99 -31.78 -7.72
C PRO A 27 0.31 -31.06 -7.35
N TYR A 28 0.23 -29.89 -6.71
CA TYR A 28 1.34 -29.01 -6.34
C TYR A 28 1.68 -29.05 -4.84
N GLN A 29 1.02 -29.90 -4.06
CA GLN A 29 1.20 -29.99 -2.61
C GLN A 29 2.66 -30.24 -2.20
N ASP A 30 3.43 -30.97 -3.01
CA ASP A 30 4.83 -31.29 -2.69
C ASP A 30 5.73 -30.08 -2.88
N GLU A 31 5.41 -29.18 -3.82
CA GLU A 31 6.09 -27.89 -3.95
C GLU A 31 5.77 -26.99 -2.75
N ILE A 32 4.53 -26.97 -2.27
CA ILE A 32 4.15 -26.23 -1.05
C ILE A 32 4.90 -26.77 0.17
N LYS A 33 4.94 -28.09 0.36
CA LYS A 33 5.72 -28.74 1.44
C LYS A 33 7.21 -28.39 1.32
N ARG A 34 7.76 -28.40 0.09
CA ARG A 34 9.17 -28.03 -0.14
C ARG A 34 9.44 -26.59 0.27
N ARG A 35 8.63 -25.61 -0.15
CA ARG A 35 8.77 -24.19 0.23
C ARG A 35 8.67 -24.03 1.75
N TYR A 36 7.64 -24.61 2.36
CA TYR A 36 7.43 -24.57 3.80
C TYR A 36 8.61 -25.17 4.59
N LYS A 37 9.19 -26.27 4.12
CA LYS A 37 10.40 -26.87 4.71
C LYS A 37 11.59 -25.92 4.67
N VAL A 38 11.80 -25.19 3.57
CA VAL A 38 12.86 -24.17 3.49
C VAL A 38 12.59 -23.04 4.49
N TYR A 39 11.38 -22.49 4.53
CA TYR A 39 10.97 -21.50 5.53
C TYR A 39 11.23 -21.98 6.97
N LYS A 40 10.77 -23.18 7.34
CA LYS A 40 10.98 -23.75 8.67
C LYS A 40 12.46 -23.94 8.99
N THR A 41 13.26 -24.32 8.01
CA THR A 41 14.72 -24.47 8.18
C THR A 41 15.35 -23.11 8.49
N LEU A 42 14.97 -22.05 7.77
CA LEU A 42 15.44 -20.68 8.04
C LEU A 42 15.03 -20.19 9.44
N VAL A 43 13.77 -20.39 9.85
CA VAL A 43 13.30 -20.05 11.20
C VAL A 43 14.09 -20.80 12.27
N ASN A 44 14.29 -22.11 12.09
CA ASN A 44 15.03 -22.93 13.05
C ASN A 44 16.49 -22.45 13.17
N GLN A 45 17.16 -22.20 12.05
CA GLN A 45 18.53 -21.66 12.06
C GLN A 45 18.61 -20.31 12.77
N ILE A 46 17.69 -19.37 12.51
CA ILE A 46 17.64 -18.09 13.23
C ILE A 46 17.47 -18.33 14.74
N ASN A 47 16.59 -19.25 15.12
CA ASN A 47 16.35 -19.52 16.53
C ASN A 47 17.55 -20.19 17.23
N THR A 48 18.29 -21.06 16.55
CA THR A 48 19.42 -21.79 17.14
C THR A 48 20.76 -21.06 17.04
N GLU A 49 21.00 -20.32 15.96
CA GLU A 49 22.29 -19.70 15.64
C GLU A 49 22.32 -18.21 15.98
N GLU A 50 21.16 -17.53 15.99
CA GLU A 50 21.06 -16.06 16.08
C GLU A 50 20.29 -15.59 17.34
N ASN A 51 20.16 -16.47 18.34
CA ASN A 51 19.47 -16.21 19.60
C ASN A 51 17.98 -15.84 19.46
N GLY A 52 17.30 -16.34 18.41
CA GLY A 52 15.88 -16.13 18.23
C GLY A 52 15.53 -15.03 17.23
N ILE A 53 14.30 -15.11 16.71
CA ILE A 53 13.75 -14.13 15.76
C ILE A 53 13.72 -12.71 16.36
N ASP A 54 13.51 -12.57 17.67
CA ASP A 54 13.50 -11.29 18.36
C ASP A 54 14.87 -10.59 18.25
N VAL A 55 15.94 -11.26 18.68
CA VAL A 55 17.31 -10.72 18.60
C VAL A 55 17.71 -10.47 17.15
N PHE A 56 17.42 -11.40 16.25
CA PHE A 56 17.77 -11.29 14.83
C PHE A 56 17.17 -10.06 14.15
N THR A 57 15.91 -9.74 14.45
CA THR A 57 15.18 -8.60 13.86
C THR A 57 15.44 -7.28 14.58
N SER A 58 16.05 -7.29 15.76
CA SER A 58 16.42 -6.08 16.49
C SER A 58 17.77 -5.50 16.03
N ALA A 59 18.31 -5.91 14.88
CA ALA A 59 19.69 -5.58 14.50
C ALA A 59 19.94 -4.07 14.33
N TYR A 60 18.90 -3.31 13.98
CA TYR A 60 18.94 -1.84 13.89
C TYR A 60 19.28 -1.12 15.21
N THR A 61 19.26 -1.84 16.35
CA THR A 61 19.65 -1.31 17.67
C THR A 61 21.16 -1.34 17.90
N HIS A 62 21.92 -2.05 17.05
CA HIS A 62 23.37 -2.21 17.21
C HIS A 62 24.16 -2.19 15.90
N TYR A 63 23.52 -2.35 14.73
CA TYR A 63 24.07 -2.00 13.42
C TYR A 63 23.82 -0.54 13.08
N GLY A 64 24.74 0.08 12.35
CA GLY A 64 24.80 1.52 12.17
C GLY A 64 25.55 2.19 13.30
N ILE A 65 25.13 3.40 13.67
CA ILE A 65 25.87 4.29 14.56
C ILE A 65 25.00 4.57 15.78
N HIS A 66 25.48 4.17 16.96
CA HIS A 66 24.72 4.22 18.22
C HIS A 66 25.52 4.87 19.33
N VAL A 67 24.85 5.68 20.14
CA VAL A 67 25.42 6.24 21.37
C VAL A 67 25.05 5.32 22.54
N ASP A 68 26.05 4.90 23.31
CA ASP A 68 25.81 4.24 24.59
C ASP A 68 25.31 5.28 25.60
N CYS A 69 24.07 5.15 26.06
CA CYS A 69 23.44 6.12 26.96
C CYS A 69 24.09 6.21 28.34
N ARG A 70 24.98 5.27 28.71
CA ARG A 70 25.68 5.26 30.01
C ARG A 70 27.09 5.83 29.90
N THR A 71 27.79 5.52 28.81
CA THR A 71 29.21 5.90 28.64
C THR A 71 29.41 7.06 27.67
N ASN A 72 28.40 7.44 26.89
CA ASN A 72 28.49 8.37 25.76
C ASN A 72 29.50 7.94 24.67
N GLU A 73 29.92 6.67 24.68
CA GLU A 73 30.71 6.09 23.62
C GLU A 73 29.86 5.89 22.36
N ILE A 74 30.45 6.11 21.20
CA ILE A 74 29.78 5.86 19.92
C ILE A 74 30.23 4.51 19.39
N LYS A 75 29.31 3.57 19.30
CA LYS A 75 29.52 2.23 18.73
C LYS A 75 29.02 2.22 17.30
N ILE A 76 29.88 1.75 16.40
CA ILE A 76 29.56 1.65 14.98
C ILE A 76 29.73 0.20 14.56
N LYS A 77 28.75 -0.33 13.83
CA LYS A 77 28.82 -1.68 13.28
C LYS A 77 28.24 -1.73 11.88
N GLU A 78 29.00 -2.28 10.94
CA GLU A 78 28.61 -2.40 9.53
C GLU A 78 28.88 -3.81 9.01
N TRP A 79 28.18 -4.20 7.95
CA TRP A 79 28.48 -5.40 7.19
C TRP A 79 28.96 -5.03 5.79
N ALA A 80 30.23 -5.30 5.51
CA ALA A 80 30.90 -4.96 4.26
C ALA A 80 31.97 -6.03 3.96
N PRO A 81 31.55 -7.26 3.60
CA PRO A 81 32.45 -8.40 3.57
C PRO A 81 33.54 -8.31 2.51
N GLY A 82 33.25 -7.64 1.38
CA GLY A 82 34.18 -7.39 0.30
C GLY A 82 35.10 -6.18 0.49
N ALA A 83 34.89 -5.36 1.53
CA ALA A 83 35.76 -4.21 1.80
C ALA A 83 37.15 -4.67 2.27
N ARG A 84 38.20 -3.96 1.84
CA ARG A 84 39.57 -4.12 2.35
C ARG A 84 39.75 -3.44 3.71
N ALA A 85 39.17 -2.26 3.86
CA ALA A 85 39.15 -1.48 5.10
C ALA A 85 37.90 -0.61 5.13
N VAL A 86 37.42 -0.32 6.34
CA VAL A 86 36.29 0.59 6.57
C VAL A 86 36.72 1.65 7.58
N TYR A 87 36.38 2.90 7.32
CA TYR A 87 36.60 4.01 8.23
C TYR A 87 35.32 4.84 8.36
N ILE A 88 35.21 5.65 9.41
CA ILE A 88 34.19 6.70 9.50
C ILE A 88 34.84 8.09 9.48
N ARG A 89 34.20 9.03 8.78
CA ARG A 89 34.61 10.44 8.72
C ARG A 89 33.39 11.36 8.66
N GLY A 90 33.57 12.63 8.97
CA GLY A 90 32.50 13.62 8.93
C GLY A 90 32.93 14.94 9.56
N ASP A 91 31.95 15.78 9.87
CA ASP A 91 32.23 17.09 10.46
C ASP A 91 32.98 16.97 11.80
N PHE A 92 32.68 15.92 12.59
CA PHE A 92 33.29 15.68 13.89
C PHE A 92 34.83 15.51 13.84
N ASN A 93 35.38 15.14 12.69
CA ASN A 93 36.81 14.93 12.51
C ASN A 93 37.40 15.76 11.35
N ASN A 94 36.73 16.84 10.96
CA ASN A 94 37.12 17.70 9.84
C ASN A 94 37.33 16.91 8.54
N TRP A 95 36.54 15.86 8.31
CA TRP A 95 36.61 15.01 7.13
C TRP A 95 37.98 14.33 6.90
N GLN A 96 38.81 14.21 7.96
CA GLN A 96 40.09 13.54 7.86
C GLN A 96 39.91 12.06 7.49
N GLU A 97 40.67 11.63 6.49
CA GLU A 97 40.66 10.26 6.02
C GLU A 97 41.41 9.34 6.98
N LYS A 98 40.93 8.10 7.08
CA LYS A 98 41.58 6.98 7.79
C LYS A 98 41.84 7.16 9.30
N GLN A 99 41.34 8.23 9.93
CA GLN A 99 41.55 8.48 11.37
C GLN A 99 40.83 7.47 12.29
N TYR A 100 39.63 7.02 11.90
CA TYR A 100 38.81 6.10 12.68
C TYR A 100 38.60 4.77 11.91
N PRO A 101 39.60 3.87 11.89
CA PRO A 101 39.50 2.56 11.25
C PRO A 101 38.62 1.61 12.05
N LEU A 102 37.71 0.92 11.36
CA LEU A 102 36.93 -0.17 11.93
C LEU A 102 37.72 -1.48 11.89
N GLN A 103 37.46 -2.36 12.86
CA GLN A 103 38.02 -3.69 12.96
C GLN A 103 37.09 -4.73 12.32
N ARG A 104 37.64 -5.54 11.41
CA ARG A 104 36.92 -6.61 10.71
C ARG A 104 36.88 -7.89 11.55
N ASP A 105 35.74 -8.54 11.61
CA ASP A 105 35.62 -9.91 12.11
C ASP A 105 35.73 -10.96 10.99
N GLU A 106 35.57 -12.24 11.34
CA GLU A 106 35.65 -13.35 10.39
C GLU A 106 34.47 -13.39 9.38
N TRP A 107 33.35 -12.76 9.72
CA TRP A 107 32.10 -12.72 8.93
C TRP A 107 31.99 -11.47 8.05
N GLY A 108 33.03 -10.62 8.02
CA GLY A 108 33.03 -9.39 7.24
C GLY A 108 32.22 -8.25 7.87
N LYS A 109 31.97 -8.33 9.19
CA LYS A 109 31.40 -7.25 9.97
C LYS A 109 32.52 -6.36 10.49
N TRP A 110 32.27 -5.07 10.54
CA TRP A 110 33.24 -4.04 10.87
C TRP A 110 32.76 -3.28 12.09
N THR A 111 33.61 -3.10 13.10
CA THR A 111 33.23 -2.39 14.34
C THR A 111 34.26 -1.37 14.79
N ILE A 112 33.80 -0.29 15.42
CA ILE A 112 34.65 0.63 16.20
C ILE A 112 33.84 1.15 17.39
N THR A 113 34.53 1.41 18.50
CA THR A 113 33.99 2.20 19.62
C THR A 113 34.81 3.48 19.73
N ILE A 114 34.17 4.63 19.57
CA ILE A 114 34.79 5.94 19.69
C ILE A 114 34.51 6.46 21.11
N PRO A 115 35.54 6.79 21.90
CA PRO A 115 35.35 7.27 23.26
C PRO A 115 34.69 8.66 23.29
N PRO A 116 34.03 9.03 24.41
CA PRO A 116 33.52 10.38 24.59
C PRO A 116 34.65 11.43 24.58
N LEU A 117 34.29 12.69 24.37
CA LEU A 117 35.20 13.83 24.49
C LEU A 117 35.63 14.03 25.94
N ALA A 118 36.66 14.86 26.15
CA ALA A 118 37.19 15.15 27.49
C ALA A 118 36.16 15.78 28.45
N ASP A 119 35.11 16.41 27.92
CA ASP A 119 33.98 16.95 28.70
C ASP A 119 32.88 15.90 29.00
N GLY A 120 33.07 14.65 28.57
CA GLY A 120 32.13 13.54 28.75
C GLY A 120 31.00 13.47 27.72
N SER A 121 30.94 14.40 26.76
CA SER A 121 29.93 14.38 25.69
C SER A 121 30.29 13.39 24.56
N PRO A 122 29.31 12.91 23.77
CA PRO A 122 29.60 12.06 22.62
C PRO A 122 30.53 12.74 21.61
N ALA A 123 31.39 11.95 20.96
CA ALA A 123 32.35 12.46 19.97
C ALA A 123 31.72 13.08 18.72
N MET A 124 30.45 12.77 18.45
CA MET A 124 29.64 13.35 17.37
C MET A 124 28.45 14.08 17.97
N LYS A 125 28.12 15.25 17.42
CA LYS A 125 26.95 16.05 17.81
C LYS A 125 25.78 15.77 16.89
N HIS A 126 24.56 15.78 17.44
CA HIS A 126 23.33 15.67 16.66
C HIS A 126 23.35 16.62 15.46
N GLY A 127 22.98 16.11 14.28
CA GLY A 127 22.89 16.91 13.06
C GLY A 127 24.19 17.04 12.27
N GLN A 128 25.31 16.50 12.76
CA GLN A 128 26.56 16.50 11.99
C GLN A 128 26.50 15.55 10.79
N ALA A 129 27.12 15.96 9.68
CA ALA A 129 27.25 15.13 8.50
C ALA A 129 28.34 14.07 8.69
N ILE A 130 28.03 12.86 8.24
CA ILE A 130 28.89 11.66 8.39
C ILE A 130 28.85 10.81 7.11
N LYS A 131 29.95 10.11 6.86
CA LYS A 131 30.08 9.07 5.84
C LYS A 131 31.00 7.94 6.29
N LEU A 132 30.75 6.77 5.73
CA LEU A 132 31.70 5.66 5.76
C LEU A 132 32.66 5.83 4.58
N LEU A 133 33.94 5.61 4.83
CA LEU A 133 34.98 5.54 3.80
C LEU A 133 35.34 4.07 3.62
N ILE A 134 34.95 3.50 2.48
CA ILE A 134 35.18 2.10 2.13
C ILE A 134 36.40 2.02 1.23
N GLU A 135 37.40 1.24 1.63
CA GLU A 135 38.51 0.88 0.76
C GLU A 135 38.16 -0.42 0.04
N THR A 136 38.06 -0.37 -1.29
CA THR A 136 37.66 -1.51 -2.11
C THR A 136 38.76 -2.57 -2.23
N PRO A 137 38.46 -3.76 -2.79
CA PRO A 137 39.49 -4.73 -3.15
C PRO A 137 40.60 -4.17 -4.06
N SER A 138 40.26 -3.24 -4.96
CA SER A 138 41.22 -2.58 -5.87
C SER A 138 42.03 -1.47 -5.18
N GLY A 139 41.68 -1.09 -3.94
CA GLY A 139 42.34 -0.04 -3.17
C GLY A 139 41.80 1.37 -3.43
N GLU A 140 40.69 1.50 -4.14
CA GLU A 140 39.96 2.77 -4.27
C GLU A 140 39.26 3.13 -2.96
N LEU A 141 39.19 4.42 -2.64
CA LEU A 141 38.47 4.93 -1.47
C LEU A 141 37.12 5.50 -1.91
N LEU A 142 36.05 4.97 -1.34
CA LEU A 142 34.68 5.28 -1.70
C LEU A 142 33.92 5.83 -0.50
N ASP A 143 33.37 7.03 -0.65
CA ASP A 143 32.41 7.59 0.30
C ASP A 143 31.06 6.85 0.14
N ARG A 144 30.51 6.38 1.27
CA ARG A 144 29.23 5.66 1.35
C ARG A 144 28.38 6.13 2.51
N LEU A 145 27.07 6.04 2.34
CA LEU A 145 26.13 6.16 3.45
C LEU A 145 26.10 4.87 4.24
N CYS A 146 25.92 4.97 5.56
CA CYS A 146 25.63 3.80 6.38
C CYS A 146 24.27 3.22 5.96
N PRO A 147 24.15 1.92 5.59
CA PRO A 147 22.88 1.29 5.21
C PRO A 147 21.80 1.37 6.29
N TRP A 148 22.22 1.54 7.55
CA TRP A 148 21.40 1.64 8.76
C TRP A 148 21.18 3.08 9.23
N SER A 149 21.50 4.07 8.39
CA SER A 149 21.30 5.50 8.74
C SER A 149 19.83 5.78 9.01
N ARG A 150 19.53 6.40 10.15
CA ARG A 150 18.18 6.80 10.56
C ARG A 150 17.69 8.10 9.90
N TYR A 151 18.63 8.90 9.42
CA TYR A 151 18.35 10.13 8.72
C TYR A 151 19.50 10.45 7.77
N VAL A 152 19.15 10.85 6.55
CA VAL A 152 20.10 11.31 5.54
C VAL A 152 19.52 12.57 4.92
N GLN A 153 20.36 13.51 4.49
CA GLN A 153 19.87 14.76 3.93
C GLN A 153 20.64 15.09 2.66
N ARG A 154 19.94 15.68 1.69
CA ARG A 154 20.59 16.23 0.50
C ARG A 154 21.42 17.45 0.90
N ASP A 155 22.68 17.47 0.49
CA ASP A 155 23.50 18.68 0.61
C ASP A 155 22.85 19.87 -0.14
N LYS A 156 23.01 21.08 0.37
CA LYS A 156 22.51 22.30 -0.29
C LYS A 156 23.32 22.64 -1.54
N ASN A 157 24.59 22.23 -1.58
CA ASN A 157 25.53 22.59 -2.64
C ASN A 157 25.80 21.45 -3.64
N SER A 158 25.23 20.26 -3.41
CA SER A 158 25.40 19.11 -4.31
C SER A 158 24.15 18.23 -4.33
N ASN A 159 24.01 17.41 -5.37
CA ASN A 159 22.91 16.43 -5.46
C ASN A 159 23.19 15.15 -4.66
N VAL A 160 24.28 15.11 -3.88
CA VAL A 160 24.68 13.93 -3.12
C VAL A 160 24.13 14.03 -1.70
N TYR A 161 23.59 12.93 -1.20
CA TYR A 161 23.13 12.84 0.18
C TYR A 161 24.30 12.58 1.13
N HIS A 162 24.17 13.05 2.36
CA HIS A 162 25.06 12.71 3.46
C HIS A 162 24.26 12.05 4.58
N GLY A 163 24.92 11.15 5.32
CA GLY A 163 24.36 10.61 6.53
C GLY A 163 24.33 11.71 7.57
N VAL A 164 23.24 11.80 8.33
CA VAL A 164 23.14 12.72 9.45
C VAL A 164 23.24 11.90 10.72
N PHE A 165 24.15 12.26 11.61
CA PHE A 165 24.22 11.65 12.93
C PHE A 165 22.98 12.06 13.74
N TYR A 166 21.96 11.22 13.70
CA TYR A 166 20.64 11.50 14.24
C TYR A 166 20.49 10.99 15.67
N ASN A 167 20.95 11.80 16.62
CA ASN A 167 20.82 11.54 18.06
C ASN A 167 20.22 12.77 18.79
N PRO A 168 18.92 13.11 18.54
CA PRO A 168 18.32 14.31 19.13
C PRO A 168 18.37 14.25 20.66
N PRO A 169 18.51 15.39 21.35
CA PRO A 169 18.46 15.43 22.81
C PRO A 169 17.09 14.98 23.34
N ASP A 170 17.04 14.51 24.59
CA ASP A 170 15.84 13.89 25.20
C ASP A 170 14.58 14.78 25.17
N ASP A 171 14.73 16.10 25.14
CA ASP A 171 13.64 17.08 25.05
C ASP A 171 13.09 17.25 23.62
N GLN A 172 13.84 16.84 22.60
CA GLN A 172 13.45 16.85 21.20
C GLN A 172 12.96 15.47 20.69
N VAL A 173 13.22 14.39 21.43
CA VAL A 173 12.68 13.05 21.12
C VAL A 173 11.17 13.06 21.30
N TYR A 174 10.44 12.70 20.25
CA TYR A 174 8.99 12.56 20.27
C TYR A 174 8.57 11.40 21.17
N LYS A 175 7.58 11.65 22.01
CA LYS A 175 6.96 10.66 22.88
C LYS A 175 5.53 10.44 22.41
N PHE A 176 5.23 9.25 21.92
CA PHE A 176 3.89 8.83 21.52
C PHE A 176 2.91 9.01 22.68
N LYS A 177 1.76 9.60 22.38
CA LYS A 177 0.71 9.96 23.34
C LYS A 177 -0.53 9.09 23.17
N HIS A 178 -0.74 8.54 21.98
CA HIS A 178 -1.91 7.77 21.62
C HIS A 178 -1.55 6.29 21.48
N PRO A 179 -2.45 5.37 21.90
CA PRO A 179 -2.25 3.95 21.67
C PRO A 179 -2.49 3.61 20.19
N GLN A 180 -1.77 2.61 19.68
CA GLN A 180 -2.07 2.05 18.36
C GLN A 180 -3.51 1.51 18.31
N PRO A 181 -4.25 1.75 17.22
CA PRO A 181 -5.58 1.18 17.06
C PRO A 181 -5.52 -0.34 16.94
N LYS A 182 -6.62 -1.01 17.32
CA LYS A 182 -6.76 -2.45 17.08
C LYS A 182 -6.88 -2.75 15.58
N LYS A 183 -6.44 -3.94 15.19
CA LYS A 183 -6.58 -4.48 13.84
C LYS A 183 -8.03 -4.42 13.40
N LYS A 184 -8.26 -3.73 12.29
CA LYS A 184 -9.58 -3.56 11.68
C LYS A 184 -9.87 -4.72 10.75
N ASP A 185 -11.12 -5.17 10.74
CA ASP A 185 -11.61 -6.23 9.86
C ASP A 185 -12.11 -5.70 8.50
N ARG A 186 -12.34 -4.38 8.40
CA ARG A 186 -12.77 -3.65 7.20
C ARG A 186 -11.84 -2.46 6.99
N LEU A 187 -11.10 -2.47 5.90
CA LEU A 187 -10.15 -1.40 5.56
C LEU A 187 -10.80 -0.43 4.57
N LYS A 188 -10.89 0.83 4.98
CA LYS A 188 -11.23 2.00 4.15
C LYS A 188 -9.98 2.85 4.10
N ILE A 189 -9.15 2.61 3.10
CA ILE A 189 -7.79 3.10 2.98
C ILE A 189 -7.76 4.40 2.17
N TYR A 190 -7.17 5.42 2.76
CA TYR A 190 -6.78 6.64 2.07
C TYR A 190 -5.28 6.56 1.74
N GLU A 191 -4.96 6.27 0.48
CA GLU A 191 -3.60 6.24 -0.04
C GLU A 191 -3.11 7.67 -0.29
N ALA A 192 -1.94 8.02 0.24
CA ALA A 192 -1.42 9.37 0.18
C ALA A 192 0.10 9.44 0.10
N HIS A 193 0.58 10.53 -0.49
CA HIS A 193 1.98 10.90 -0.61
C HIS A 193 2.19 12.29 0.02
N VAL A 194 2.84 12.32 1.19
CA VAL A 194 3.03 13.55 2.00
C VAL A 194 3.49 14.75 1.19
N GLY A 195 4.51 14.58 0.33
CA GLY A 195 5.11 15.68 -0.42
C GLY A 195 4.21 16.41 -1.43
N ILE A 196 3.11 15.81 -1.87
CA ILE A 196 2.17 16.42 -2.82
C ILE A 196 0.86 16.88 -2.14
N SER A 197 0.70 16.62 -0.84
CA SER A 197 -0.54 16.89 -0.10
C SER A 197 -0.70 18.36 0.32
N SER A 198 -0.44 19.26 -0.62
CA SER A 198 -0.61 20.72 -0.51
C SER A 198 -0.99 21.29 -1.86
N TRP A 199 -1.67 22.43 -1.89
CA TRP A 199 -2.01 23.13 -3.14
C TRP A 199 -0.84 23.93 -3.72
N LYS A 200 0.24 24.11 -2.95
CA LYS A 200 1.44 24.80 -3.37
C LYS A 200 2.30 23.89 -4.25
N GLY A 201 2.94 24.47 -5.27
CA GLY A 201 3.95 23.76 -6.07
C GLY A 201 5.28 23.68 -5.35
N GLU A 202 5.31 23.02 -4.20
CA GLU A 202 6.51 22.75 -3.38
C GLU A 202 6.31 21.42 -2.64
N VAL A 203 7.40 20.83 -2.13
CA VAL A 203 7.29 19.61 -1.33
C VAL A 203 6.64 19.94 0.02
N ALA A 204 5.47 19.36 0.27
CA ALA A 204 4.77 19.49 1.54
C ALA A 204 5.42 18.65 2.65
N THR A 205 5.16 19.04 3.91
CA THR A 205 5.81 18.46 5.09
C THR A 205 4.91 17.48 5.84
N TYR A 206 5.51 16.64 6.70
CA TYR A 206 4.79 15.78 7.64
C TYR A 206 3.82 16.60 8.50
N GLU A 207 4.26 17.77 8.97
CA GLU A 207 3.44 18.67 9.78
C GLU A 207 2.24 19.23 9.01
N ASN A 208 2.43 19.61 7.73
CA ASN A 208 1.31 20.02 6.88
C ASN A 208 0.30 18.89 6.71
N PHE A 209 0.75 17.66 6.47
CA PHE A 209 -0.12 16.50 6.36
C PHE A 209 -0.89 16.24 7.65
N ARG A 210 -0.19 16.27 8.80
CA ARG A 210 -0.74 16.06 10.13
C ARG A 210 -1.87 17.06 10.44
N VAL A 211 -1.64 18.34 10.18
CA VAL A 211 -2.58 19.41 10.56
C VAL A 211 -3.71 19.58 9.54
N ASN A 212 -3.43 19.47 8.25
CA ASN A 212 -4.38 19.86 7.20
C ASN A 212 -5.04 18.69 6.46
N VAL A 213 -4.42 17.52 6.45
CA VAL A 213 -4.87 16.37 5.64
C VAL A 213 -5.52 15.29 6.51
N LEU A 214 -4.91 14.92 7.66
CA LEU A 214 -5.52 13.93 8.56
C LEU A 214 -6.98 14.28 8.95
N PRO A 215 -7.34 15.52 9.33
CA PRO A 215 -8.72 15.84 9.65
C PRO A 215 -9.69 15.64 8.47
N ARG A 216 -9.21 15.81 7.23
CA ARG A 216 -10.00 15.58 6.02
C ARG A 216 -10.27 14.09 5.82
N ILE A 217 -9.24 13.26 5.99
CA ILE A 217 -9.35 11.80 5.90
C ILE A 217 -10.38 11.28 6.91
N VAL A 218 -10.29 11.73 8.15
CA VAL A 218 -11.24 11.38 9.22
C VAL A 218 -12.66 11.84 8.87
N LYS A 219 -12.82 13.10 8.42
CA LYS A 219 -14.11 13.64 8.01
C LYS A 219 -14.75 12.82 6.89
N GLN A 220 -13.96 12.35 5.91
CA GLN A 220 -14.44 11.52 4.81
C GLN A 220 -14.84 10.09 5.24
N GLY A 221 -14.52 9.66 6.47
CA GLY A 221 -14.92 8.37 7.01
C GLY A 221 -14.00 7.20 6.67
N TYR A 222 -12.80 7.49 6.17
CA TYR A 222 -11.71 6.51 6.05
C TYR A 222 -11.22 6.12 7.44
N ASN A 223 -10.71 4.89 7.57
CA ASN A 223 -10.24 4.34 8.84
C ASN A 223 -8.78 3.89 8.79
N THR A 224 -8.15 3.92 7.61
CA THR A 224 -6.76 3.54 7.40
C THR A 224 -6.10 4.54 6.46
N VAL A 225 -4.84 4.87 6.69
CA VAL A 225 -3.99 5.67 5.79
C VAL A 225 -2.87 4.78 5.27
N GLN A 226 -2.68 4.74 3.94
CA GLN A 226 -1.51 4.12 3.32
C GLN A 226 -0.53 5.23 2.95
N LEU A 227 0.59 5.33 3.67
CA LEU A 227 1.61 6.34 3.43
C LEU A 227 2.67 5.81 2.47
N MET A 228 2.75 6.45 1.30
CA MET A 228 3.72 6.17 0.26
C MET A 228 4.97 7.06 0.42
N ALA A 229 6.07 6.64 -0.21
CA ALA A 229 7.30 7.42 -0.34
C ALA A 229 7.95 7.86 0.99
N ILE A 230 7.81 7.09 2.06
CA ILE A 230 8.40 7.42 3.37
C ILE A 230 9.85 6.94 3.49
N MET A 231 10.17 5.74 3.01
CA MET A 231 11.57 5.29 2.96
C MET A 231 12.36 6.23 2.05
N GLU A 232 13.54 6.66 2.49
CA GLU A 232 14.28 7.68 1.76
C GLU A 232 14.71 7.20 0.37
N HIS A 233 14.49 8.08 -0.60
CA HIS A 233 14.71 7.85 -2.01
C HIS A 233 15.28 9.13 -2.62
N ALA A 234 16.41 9.06 -3.34
CA ALA A 234 17.06 10.28 -3.85
C ALA A 234 16.34 10.89 -5.06
N TYR A 235 15.65 10.09 -5.87
CA TYR A 235 14.91 10.55 -7.04
C TYR A 235 13.44 10.77 -6.70
N TYR A 236 13.02 12.04 -6.54
CA TYR A 236 11.68 12.37 -6.07
C TYR A 236 10.57 11.86 -7.01
N ALA A 237 10.80 11.95 -8.32
CA ALA A 237 9.86 11.43 -9.33
C ALA A 237 9.79 9.89 -9.41
N SER A 238 10.54 9.16 -8.59
CA SER A 238 10.33 7.72 -8.43
C SER A 238 9.08 7.37 -7.61
N PHE A 239 8.40 8.37 -7.04
CA PHE A 239 7.25 8.16 -6.15
C PHE A 239 7.60 7.35 -4.89
N GLY A 240 8.88 7.29 -4.52
CA GLY A 240 9.34 6.47 -3.39
C GLY A 240 9.87 5.08 -3.76
N TYR A 241 9.64 4.61 -4.98
CA TYR A 241 10.02 3.25 -5.38
C TYR A 241 11.53 3.04 -5.54
N GLN A 242 12.31 4.10 -5.79
CA GLN A 242 13.78 4.01 -5.89
C GLN A 242 14.43 4.30 -4.53
N VAL A 243 14.21 3.40 -3.56
CA VAL A 243 14.74 3.54 -2.19
C VAL A 243 16.27 3.49 -2.19
N THR A 244 16.87 4.45 -1.47
CA THR A 244 18.32 4.56 -1.28
C THR A 244 18.74 4.28 0.16
N SER A 245 17.96 4.69 1.16
CA SER A 245 18.25 4.48 2.59
C SER A 245 17.04 3.91 3.33
N TYR A 246 17.10 2.62 3.66
CA TYR A 246 15.95 1.83 4.13
C TYR A 246 15.49 2.19 5.54
N PHE A 247 16.41 2.62 6.41
CA PHE A 247 16.11 3.00 7.79
C PHE A 247 15.90 4.51 7.97
N ALA A 248 15.91 5.28 6.89
CA ALA A 248 15.71 6.72 6.93
C ALA A 248 14.30 7.09 6.47
N SER A 249 13.59 7.86 7.30
CA SER A 249 12.40 8.58 6.86
C SER A 249 12.81 9.71 5.91
N SER A 250 12.11 9.89 4.80
CA SER A 250 12.50 10.87 3.78
C SER A 250 12.62 12.27 4.37
N SER A 251 13.80 12.84 4.23
CA SER A 251 14.18 14.16 4.76
C SER A 251 13.48 15.31 4.06
N ARG A 252 12.90 15.07 2.88
CA ARG A 252 12.16 16.09 2.12
C ARG A 252 10.94 16.62 2.86
N TYR A 253 10.29 15.78 3.66
CA TYR A 253 9.04 16.13 4.32
C TYR A 253 9.26 16.61 5.76
N GLY A 254 10.47 16.44 6.31
CA GLY A 254 10.79 16.79 7.68
C GLY A 254 11.74 15.81 8.34
N THR A 255 11.69 15.79 9.67
CA THR A 255 12.50 14.94 10.54
C THR A 255 11.77 13.65 10.93
N PRO A 256 12.49 12.61 11.39
CA PRO A 256 11.91 11.42 12.00
C PRO A 256 10.89 11.73 13.11
N GLU A 257 11.14 12.73 13.96
CA GLU A 257 10.22 13.09 15.05
C GLU A 257 8.90 13.69 14.53
N GLU A 258 8.92 14.42 13.42
CA GLU A 258 7.70 14.93 12.78
C GLU A 258 6.87 13.82 12.14
N LEU A 259 7.51 12.78 11.60
CA LEU A 259 6.80 11.58 11.13
C LEU A 259 6.17 10.80 12.29
N LYS A 260 6.88 10.64 13.41
CA LYS A 260 6.29 10.04 14.64
C LYS A 260 5.08 10.83 15.12
N ALA A 261 5.15 12.16 15.11
CA ALA A 261 4.03 13.02 15.46
C ALA A 261 2.83 12.86 14.51
N LEU A 262 3.08 12.69 13.21
CA LEU A 262 2.03 12.40 12.22
C LEU A 262 1.33 11.07 12.54
N VAL A 263 2.09 10.00 12.72
CA VAL A 263 1.53 8.67 13.00
C VAL A 263 0.75 8.67 14.32
N ASP A 264 1.29 9.28 15.37
CA ASP A 264 0.65 9.39 16.68
C ASP A 264 -0.67 10.19 16.63
N GLU A 265 -0.70 11.29 15.89
CA GLU A 265 -1.93 12.08 15.68
C GLU A 265 -2.99 11.26 14.91
N ALA A 266 -2.58 10.49 13.90
CA ALA A 266 -3.48 9.60 13.18
C ALA A 266 -4.08 8.53 14.12
N HIS A 267 -3.27 7.96 15.02
CA HIS A 267 -3.75 7.07 16.09
C HIS A 267 -4.71 7.77 17.05
N GLY A 268 -4.48 9.05 17.36
CA GLY A 268 -5.39 9.89 18.14
C GLY A 268 -6.79 10.02 17.51
N TYR A 269 -6.88 9.96 16.18
CA TYR A 269 -8.14 9.87 15.43
C TYR A 269 -8.68 8.43 15.26
N GLY A 270 -7.97 7.41 15.76
CA GLY A 270 -8.32 6.01 15.59
C GLY A 270 -8.05 5.46 14.19
N LEU A 271 -7.22 6.14 13.40
CA LEU A 271 -6.77 5.70 12.08
C LEU A 271 -5.63 4.70 12.21
N THR A 272 -5.70 3.61 11.46
CA THR A 272 -4.56 2.73 11.22
C THR A 272 -3.63 3.37 10.19
N VAL A 273 -2.32 3.34 10.38
CA VAL A 273 -1.33 3.88 9.42
C VAL A 273 -0.45 2.74 8.90
N LEU A 274 -0.54 2.49 7.60
CA LEU A 274 0.27 1.50 6.91
C LEU A 274 1.41 2.19 6.16
N LEU A 275 2.58 1.58 6.18
CA LEU A 275 3.74 2.03 5.40
C LEU A 275 3.82 1.30 4.07
N ASP A 276 4.16 2.00 3.00
CA ASP A 276 4.61 1.36 1.78
C ASP A 276 6.06 0.89 1.92
N ILE A 277 6.28 -0.43 1.92
CA ILE A 277 7.59 -1.04 2.12
C ILE A 277 8.11 -1.62 0.79
N VAL A 278 9.21 -1.06 0.31
CA VAL A 278 9.80 -1.42 -0.97
C VAL A 278 10.97 -2.36 -0.71
N HIS A 279 10.67 -3.65 -0.62
CA HIS A 279 11.66 -4.71 -0.43
C HIS A 279 11.90 -5.53 -1.69
N SER A 280 11.25 -5.18 -2.81
CA SER A 280 11.37 -5.86 -4.10
C SER A 280 12.69 -5.58 -4.81
N HIS A 281 13.21 -4.36 -4.67
CA HIS A 281 14.44 -3.88 -5.30
C HIS A 281 15.01 -2.66 -4.56
N ALA A 282 16.23 -2.25 -4.90
CA ALA A 282 16.86 -1.03 -4.43
C ALA A 282 17.34 -0.15 -5.58
N CYS A 283 17.47 1.15 -5.34
CA CYS A 283 18.05 2.07 -6.29
C CYS A 283 19.49 1.65 -6.68
N LYS A 284 19.85 1.81 -7.96
CA LYS A 284 21.21 1.53 -8.46
C LYS A 284 22.27 2.53 -8.00
N ASN A 285 21.87 3.62 -7.34
CA ASN A 285 22.77 4.66 -6.84
C ASN A 285 23.84 4.06 -5.89
N THR A 286 25.09 4.43 -6.13
CA THR A 286 26.25 3.93 -5.36
C THR A 286 26.78 4.95 -4.35
N CYS A 287 26.60 6.25 -4.59
CA CYS A 287 27.08 7.31 -3.69
C CYS A 287 26.16 7.51 -2.49
N ASP A 288 24.86 7.39 -2.71
CA ASP A 288 23.76 7.73 -1.81
C ASP A 288 22.81 6.54 -1.57
N GLY A 289 23.02 5.43 -2.27
CA GLY A 289 22.30 4.17 -2.08
C GLY A 289 23.21 3.02 -1.62
N ILE A 290 22.60 1.85 -1.43
CA ILE A 290 23.30 0.64 -0.95
C ILE A 290 23.94 -0.20 -2.07
N ASN A 291 23.82 0.22 -3.34
CA ASN A 291 24.45 -0.48 -4.46
C ASN A 291 25.98 -0.33 -4.38
N MET A 292 26.70 -1.44 -4.59
CA MET A 292 28.16 -1.47 -4.48
C MET A 292 28.70 -0.85 -3.18
N PHE A 293 28.00 -1.09 -2.08
CA PHE A 293 28.35 -0.56 -0.77
C PHE A 293 29.78 -0.90 -0.36
N ASP A 294 30.15 -2.19 -0.42
CA ASP A 294 31.49 -2.67 -0.05
C ASP A 294 32.50 -2.67 -1.22
N GLY A 295 32.15 -2.03 -2.34
CA GLY A 295 32.92 -2.04 -3.59
C GLY A 295 32.65 -3.25 -4.49
N THR A 296 31.81 -4.21 -4.09
CA THR A 296 31.43 -5.38 -4.91
C THR A 296 30.00 -5.29 -5.43
N ARG A 297 29.65 -6.07 -6.45
CA ARG A 297 28.26 -6.12 -6.96
C ARG A 297 27.32 -6.98 -6.10
N GLY A 298 27.89 -7.85 -5.25
CA GLY A 298 27.20 -8.95 -4.60
C GLY A 298 26.90 -8.79 -3.11
N CYS A 299 27.16 -7.62 -2.51
CA CYS A 299 26.97 -7.38 -1.08
C CYS A 299 25.51 -7.63 -0.63
N PHE A 300 24.58 -6.73 -0.91
CA PHE A 300 23.15 -6.93 -0.61
C PHE A 300 22.36 -7.63 -1.73
N PHE A 301 22.99 -7.79 -2.90
CA PHE A 301 22.32 -8.13 -4.16
C PHE A 301 22.91 -9.38 -4.78
N HIS A 302 22.20 -10.00 -5.72
CA HIS A 302 22.85 -10.99 -6.57
C HIS A 302 23.96 -10.33 -7.42
N ASP A 303 25.08 -11.03 -7.55
CA ASP A 303 26.27 -10.55 -8.27
C ASP A 303 26.14 -10.64 -9.80
N ASN A 304 25.27 -11.54 -10.27
CA ASN A 304 25.01 -11.84 -11.67
C ASN A 304 23.79 -11.08 -12.22
N ALA A 305 23.31 -11.48 -13.41
CA ALA A 305 22.18 -10.85 -14.09
C ALA A 305 20.88 -10.85 -13.24
N ARG A 306 20.67 -11.84 -12.37
CA ARG A 306 19.52 -11.90 -11.45
C ARG A 306 19.49 -10.73 -10.47
N GLY A 307 20.61 -10.05 -10.26
CA GLY A 307 20.72 -8.90 -9.36
C GLY A 307 20.28 -7.58 -9.96
N TYR A 308 19.73 -7.57 -11.17
CA TYR A 308 19.37 -6.36 -11.89
C TYR A 308 17.97 -6.48 -12.51
N HIS A 309 17.16 -5.43 -12.33
CA HIS A 309 15.81 -5.37 -12.87
C HIS A 309 15.77 -4.44 -14.08
N ASP A 310 15.75 -5.01 -15.29
CA ASP A 310 15.94 -4.25 -16.53
C ASP A 310 14.91 -3.12 -16.73
N LEU A 311 13.63 -3.37 -16.43
CA LEU A 311 12.55 -2.40 -16.64
C LEU A 311 12.62 -1.23 -15.64
N TRP A 312 13.12 -1.49 -14.44
CA TRP A 312 13.14 -0.50 -13.34
C TRP A 312 14.53 0.11 -13.14
N ASP A 313 15.53 -0.34 -13.90
CA ASP A 313 16.90 0.17 -13.84
C ASP A 313 17.45 0.14 -12.38
N SER A 314 17.21 -0.99 -11.70
CA SER A 314 17.40 -1.15 -10.25
C SER A 314 18.08 -2.47 -9.87
N ARG A 315 18.34 -2.69 -8.57
CA ARG A 315 19.09 -3.84 -8.04
C ARG A 315 18.18 -4.79 -7.24
N CYS A 316 18.31 -6.09 -7.47
CA CYS A 316 17.50 -7.14 -6.83
C CYS A 316 18.25 -7.81 -5.69
N PHE A 317 17.63 -7.87 -4.50
CA PHE A 317 18.21 -8.43 -3.29
C PHE A 317 18.54 -9.92 -3.43
N ASN A 318 19.59 -10.35 -2.74
CA ASN A 318 19.85 -11.77 -2.53
C ASN A 318 19.18 -12.26 -1.24
N TYR A 319 17.92 -12.69 -1.32
CA TYR A 319 17.15 -13.12 -0.14
C TYR A 319 17.67 -14.39 0.53
N MET A 320 18.65 -15.10 -0.05
CA MET A 320 19.31 -16.24 0.59
C MET A 320 20.39 -15.82 1.59
N GLU A 321 20.91 -14.60 1.46
CA GLU A 321 22.02 -14.12 2.27
C GLU A 321 21.54 -13.75 3.69
N ARG A 322 22.22 -14.26 4.72
CA ARG A 322 21.79 -14.13 6.12
C ARG A 322 21.74 -12.68 6.54
N GLU A 323 22.74 -11.89 6.17
CA GLU A 323 22.79 -10.47 6.54
C GLU A 323 21.80 -9.62 5.73
N VAL A 324 21.39 -10.05 4.53
CA VAL A 324 20.28 -9.42 3.78
C VAL A 324 18.95 -9.70 4.47
N LEU A 325 18.70 -10.95 4.89
CA LEU A 325 17.53 -11.28 5.72
C LEU A 325 17.52 -10.47 7.02
N ARG A 326 18.67 -10.34 7.69
CA ARG A 326 18.80 -9.53 8.91
C ARG A 326 18.44 -8.07 8.63
N PHE A 327 18.98 -7.50 7.56
CA PHE A 327 18.73 -6.12 7.15
C PHE A 327 17.24 -5.87 6.89
N LEU A 328 16.62 -6.67 6.02
CA LEU A 328 15.23 -6.47 5.60
C LEU A 328 14.23 -6.78 6.73
N LEU A 329 14.41 -7.88 7.47
CA LEU A 329 13.51 -8.19 8.60
C LEU A 329 13.68 -7.21 9.77
N SER A 330 14.89 -6.68 9.97
CA SER A 330 15.08 -5.58 10.91
C SER A 330 14.45 -4.28 10.44
N ASN A 331 14.36 -4.07 9.13
CA ASN A 331 13.65 -2.92 8.57
C ASN A 331 12.15 -3.00 8.83
N VAL A 332 11.54 -4.17 8.64
CA VAL A 332 10.15 -4.44 9.03
C VAL A 332 9.94 -4.09 10.51
N ARG A 333 10.78 -4.62 11.41
CA ARG A 333 10.66 -4.34 12.84
C ARG A 333 10.89 -2.86 13.18
N PHE A 334 11.86 -2.22 12.55
CA PHE A 334 12.19 -0.82 12.79
C PHE A 334 10.99 0.10 12.55
N TRP A 335 10.27 -0.08 11.44
CA TRP A 335 9.09 0.74 11.13
C TRP A 335 7.91 0.47 12.08
N LEU A 336 7.70 -0.80 12.49
CA LEU A 336 6.68 -1.15 13.50
C LEU A 336 7.03 -0.60 14.89
N GLU A 337 8.31 -0.62 15.28
CA GLU A 337 8.74 -0.32 16.64
C GLU A 337 9.04 1.15 16.88
N GLU A 338 9.82 1.80 16.01
CA GLU A 338 10.29 3.18 16.17
C GLU A 338 9.24 4.22 15.74
N PHE A 339 8.47 3.90 14.70
CA PHE A 339 7.46 4.79 14.12
C PHE A 339 6.02 4.38 14.41
N LYS A 340 5.80 3.19 14.99
CA LYS A 340 4.47 2.67 15.33
C LYS A 340 3.53 2.55 14.12
N PHE A 341 4.06 2.25 12.94
CA PHE A 341 3.21 1.83 11.84
C PHE A 341 2.42 0.58 12.24
N ASP A 342 1.20 0.46 11.73
CA ASP A 342 0.27 -0.62 12.05
C ASP A 342 0.32 -1.75 11.01
N GLY A 343 1.36 -1.75 10.18
CA GLY A 343 1.57 -2.72 9.12
C GLY A 343 2.04 -2.09 7.82
N PHE A 344 1.91 -2.86 6.73
CA PHE A 344 2.59 -2.57 5.48
C PHE A 344 1.75 -2.89 4.25
N ARG A 345 1.99 -2.15 3.18
CA ARG A 345 1.85 -2.65 1.81
C ARG A 345 3.24 -3.00 1.30
N TYR A 346 3.42 -4.24 0.84
CA TYR A 346 4.64 -4.66 0.17
C TYR A 346 4.49 -4.38 -1.32
N ASP A 347 5.29 -3.44 -1.81
CA ASP A 347 5.34 -3.05 -3.23
C ASP A 347 6.09 -4.08 -4.07
N GLY A 348 5.65 -4.26 -5.32
CA GLY A 348 6.35 -5.05 -6.32
C GLY A 348 6.44 -6.54 -5.99
N VAL A 349 5.45 -7.11 -5.27
CA VAL A 349 5.47 -8.54 -4.88
C VAL A 349 5.49 -9.45 -6.11
N SER A 350 4.82 -9.08 -7.21
CA SER A 350 4.94 -9.85 -8.47
C SER A 350 6.38 -9.89 -8.99
N SER A 351 7.13 -8.78 -8.89
CA SER A 351 8.53 -8.74 -9.31
C SER A 351 9.41 -9.65 -8.45
N MET A 352 9.06 -9.78 -7.16
CA MET A 352 9.74 -10.69 -6.24
C MET A 352 9.43 -12.16 -6.55
N LEU A 353 8.17 -12.50 -6.79
CA LEU A 353 7.69 -13.88 -6.88
C LEU A 353 8.17 -14.64 -8.10
N TYR A 354 8.58 -13.96 -9.18
CA TYR A 354 8.98 -14.60 -10.43
C TYR A 354 10.36 -14.15 -10.87
N HIS A 355 11.18 -15.07 -11.35
CA HIS A 355 12.49 -14.73 -11.92
C HIS A 355 12.39 -13.86 -13.18
N SER A 356 11.24 -13.87 -13.87
CA SER A 356 10.92 -12.97 -14.99
C SER A 356 10.38 -11.60 -14.54
N HIS A 357 10.17 -11.42 -13.22
CA HIS A 357 9.52 -10.27 -12.61
C HIS A 357 8.08 -10.02 -13.09
N GLY A 358 7.45 -11.02 -13.73
CA GLY A 358 6.15 -10.88 -14.40
C GLY A 358 6.22 -10.06 -15.70
N ILE A 359 7.40 -9.64 -16.15
CA ILE A 359 7.58 -8.83 -17.36
C ILE A 359 7.24 -9.68 -18.59
N ALA A 360 6.35 -9.14 -19.43
CA ALA A 360 5.87 -9.81 -20.65
C ALA A 360 5.31 -11.23 -20.41
N HIS A 361 4.88 -11.52 -19.17
CA HIS A 361 4.32 -12.80 -18.80
C HIS A 361 2.81 -12.67 -18.62
N GLY A 362 2.04 -13.38 -19.46
CA GLY A 362 0.59 -13.50 -19.28
C GLY A 362 0.27 -14.56 -18.23
N PHE A 363 -0.55 -14.23 -17.24
CA PHE A 363 -1.05 -15.20 -16.27
C PHE A 363 -2.44 -15.66 -16.68
N SER A 364 -2.57 -16.94 -17.06
CA SER A 364 -3.83 -17.53 -17.52
C SER A 364 -4.73 -17.99 -16.36
N GLY A 365 -4.16 -18.08 -15.16
CA GLY A 365 -4.77 -18.75 -14.00
C GLY A 365 -4.40 -20.23 -13.90
N SER A 366 -3.57 -20.75 -14.82
CA SER A 366 -3.02 -22.10 -14.74
C SER A 366 -2.03 -22.22 -13.58
N TYR A 367 -2.22 -23.23 -12.73
CA TYR A 367 -1.43 -23.37 -11.51
C TYR A 367 0.04 -23.72 -11.78
N ASN A 368 0.36 -24.26 -12.97
CA ASN A 368 1.73 -24.49 -13.42
C ASN A 368 2.56 -23.19 -13.50
N GLU A 369 1.92 -22.04 -13.68
CA GLU A 369 2.56 -20.72 -13.74
C GLU A 369 3.02 -20.23 -12.35
N TYR A 370 2.38 -20.72 -11.28
CA TYR A 370 2.58 -20.28 -9.88
C TYR A 370 3.42 -21.24 -9.02
N PHE A 371 3.44 -22.51 -9.41
CA PHE A 371 4.10 -23.59 -8.66
C PHE A 371 5.22 -24.27 -9.47
N GLY A 372 5.72 -23.61 -10.51
CA GLY A 372 6.80 -24.08 -11.37
C GLY A 372 8.17 -23.49 -11.03
N LEU A 373 9.17 -23.83 -11.85
CA LEU A 373 10.56 -23.33 -11.71
C LEU A 373 10.73 -21.83 -11.98
N ALA A 374 9.71 -21.17 -12.54
CA ALA A 374 9.72 -19.73 -12.77
C ALA A 374 9.52 -18.93 -11.47
N THR A 375 8.95 -19.56 -10.43
CA THR A 375 8.68 -18.94 -9.14
C THR A 375 9.95 -18.89 -8.29
N ASP A 376 10.28 -17.70 -7.81
CA ASP A 376 11.40 -17.47 -6.92
C ASP A 376 11.04 -17.94 -5.50
N THR A 377 11.62 -19.05 -5.08
CA THR A 377 11.39 -19.61 -3.74
C THR A 377 12.04 -18.78 -2.64
N ASP A 378 13.15 -18.12 -2.96
CA ASP A 378 13.94 -17.38 -1.96
C ASP A 378 13.15 -16.16 -1.51
N SER A 379 12.60 -15.43 -2.48
CA SER A 379 11.74 -14.27 -2.21
C SER A 379 10.42 -14.67 -1.54
N PHE A 380 9.79 -15.77 -1.95
CA PHE A 380 8.56 -16.26 -1.33
C PHE A 380 8.78 -16.61 0.15
N ASN A 381 9.88 -17.30 0.48
CA ASN A 381 10.22 -17.63 1.86
C ASN A 381 10.60 -16.40 2.68
N TYR A 382 11.25 -15.40 2.06
CA TYR A 382 11.47 -14.11 2.71
C TYR A 382 10.14 -13.41 3.05
N LEU A 383 9.17 -13.39 2.14
CA LEU A 383 7.84 -12.83 2.41
C LEU A 383 7.11 -13.62 3.52
N GLN A 384 7.21 -14.95 3.53
CA GLN A 384 6.72 -15.77 4.64
C GLN A 384 7.38 -15.37 5.97
N LEU A 385 8.71 -15.21 6.01
CA LEU A 385 9.43 -14.78 7.20
C LEU A 385 9.01 -13.38 7.65
N ALA A 386 8.85 -12.44 6.71
CA ALA A 386 8.45 -11.07 7.02
C ALA A 386 7.03 -10.99 7.60
N ASN A 387 6.09 -11.76 7.05
CA ASN A 387 4.74 -11.91 7.61
C ASN A 387 4.76 -12.63 8.96
N TYR A 388 5.58 -13.68 9.12
CA TYR A 388 5.77 -14.37 10.40
C TYR A 388 6.28 -13.42 11.50
N VAL A 389 7.30 -12.60 11.20
CA VAL A 389 7.83 -11.59 12.12
C VAL A 389 6.75 -10.58 12.51
N SER A 390 6.05 -10.03 11.51
CA SER A 390 5.00 -9.03 11.73
C SER A 390 3.89 -9.60 12.62
N GLN A 391 3.37 -10.79 12.31
CA GLN A 391 2.26 -11.39 13.05
C GLN A 391 2.64 -11.92 14.43
N THR A 392 3.86 -12.42 14.60
CA THR A 392 4.31 -12.98 15.88
C THR A 392 4.67 -11.89 16.88
N LEU A 393 5.38 -10.84 16.45
CA LEU A 393 5.82 -9.76 17.33
C LEU A 393 4.77 -8.65 17.45
N TYR A 394 3.96 -8.44 16.41
CA TYR A 394 2.95 -7.38 16.32
C TYR A 394 1.62 -7.92 15.77
N PRO A 395 0.84 -8.69 16.56
CA PRO A 395 -0.37 -9.39 16.07
C PRO A 395 -1.46 -8.48 15.47
N GLU A 396 -1.45 -7.20 15.83
CA GLU A 396 -2.38 -6.20 15.29
C GLU A 396 -1.95 -5.70 13.89
N SER A 397 -0.75 -6.06 13.43
CA SER A 397 -0.20 -5.67 12.13
C SER A 397 -1.05 -6.20 10.97
N ILE A 398 -1.19 -5.37 9.94
CA ILE A 398 -1.86 -5.71 8.69
C ILE A 398 -0.83 -5.73 7.56
N THR A 399 -0.80 -6.79 6.75
CA THR A 399 0.06 -6.83 5.56
C THR A 399 -0.74 -6.97 4.27
N ILE A 400 -0.43 -6.12 3.29
CA ILE A 400 -1.06 -6.07 1.98
C ILE A 400 0.00 -6.38 0.92
N ALA A 401 -0.30 -7.28 -0.02
CA ALA A 401 0.55 -7.54 -1.17
C ALA A 401 0.10 -6.76 -2.41
N GLU A 402 1.02 -6.01 -3.02
CA GLU A 402 0.86 -5.47 -4.37
C GLU A 402 1.33 -6.51 -5.39
N GLU A 403 0.37 -7.33 -5.84
CA GLU A 403 0.65 -8.53 -6.61
C GLU A 403 -0.40 -8.71 -7.72
N VAL A 404 0.02 -8.58 -8.98
CA VAL A 404 -0.83 -8.61 -10.18
C VAL A 404 -1.15 -10.04 -10.66
N SER A 405 -0.23 -10.99 -10.50
CA SER A 405 -0.28 -12.29 -11.20
C SER A 405 -1.43 -13.19 -10.79
N GLY A 406 -1.96 -13.04 -9.57
CA GLY A 406 -3.03 -13.93 -9.11
C GLY A 406 -2.57 -15.10 -8.26
N MET A 407 -1.33 -15.08 -7.74
CA MET A 407 -0.72 -16.25 -7.11
C MET A 407 -1.63 -16.84 -6.01
N PRO A 408 -2.07 -18.11 -6.15
CA PRO A 408 -2.81 -18.81 -5.11
C PRO A 408 -2.02 -18.86 -3.80
N THR A 409 -2.74 -18.85 -2.66
CA THR A 409 -2.18 -19.01 -1.30
C THR A 409 -1.38 -17.82 -0.77
N LEU A 410 -1.22 -16.74 -1.55
CA LEU A 410 -0.50 -15.55 -1.11
C LEU A 410 -1.13 -14.94 0.14
N CYS A 411 -2.47 -14.87 0.18
CA CYS A 411 -3.22 -14.32 1.32
C CYS A 411 -3.81 -15.41 2.23
N ARG A 412 -3.12 -16.55 2.34
CA ARG A 412 -3.46 -17.65 3.26
C ARG A 412 -2.45 -17.73 4.41
N PRO A 413 -2.86 -18.25 5.59
CA PRO A 413 -1.96 -18.44 6.72
C PRO A 413 -0.72 -19.26 6.37
N ILE A 414 0.41 -18.93 7.01
CA ILE A 414 1.68 -19.65 6.85
C ILE A 414 1.53 -21.13 7.26
N ASP A 415 0.73 -21.40 8.30
CA ASP A 415 0.43 -22.75 8.78
C ASP A 415 -0.33 -23.61 7.75
N GLU A 416 -0.99 -23.01 6.77
CA GLU A 416 -1.61 -23.70 5.63
C GLU A 416 -0.66 -23.86 4.43
N GLY A 417 0.55 -23.29 4.51
CA GLY A 417 1.51 -23.22 3.40
C GLY A 417 1.39 -21.96 2.54
N GLY A 418 0.62 -20.95 2.99
CA GLY A 418 0.50 -19.66 2.31
C GLY A 418 1.64 -18.68 2.63
N ALA A 419 1.65 -17.51 1.98
CA ALA A 419 2.66 -16.48 2.24
C ALA A 419 2.39 -15.64 3.50
N GLY A 420 1.15 -15.68 4.02
CA GLY A 420 0.76 -15.01 5.25
C GLY A 420 0.25 -13.59 5.10
N PHE A 421 0.00 -13.07 3.90
CA PHE A 421 -0.61 -11.75 3.75
C PHE A 421 -2.06 -11.70 4.21
N ASP A 422 -2.50 -10.56 4.75
CA ASP A 422 -3.90 -10.35 5.13
C ASP A 422 -4.78 -10.01 3.90
N TYR A 423 -4.23 -9.22 2.98
CA TYR A 423 -4.92 -8.73 1.79
C TYR A 423 -3.98 -8.70 0.57
N ARG A 424 -4.57 -8.66 -0.62
CA ARG A 424 -3.90 -8.23 -1.86
C ARG A 424 -4.68 -7.15 -2.58
N LEU A 425 -3.99 -6.38 -3.42
CA LEU A 425 -4.63 -5.38 -4.28
C LEU A 425 -5.38 -6.03 -5.46
N ALA A 426 -6.59 -5.56 -5.75
CA ALA A 426 -7.39 -6.01 -6.89
C ALA A 426 -7.04 -5.23 -8.17
N MET A 427 -5.83 -5.43 -8.67
CA MET A 427 -5.20 -4.56 -9.68
C MET A 427 -5.86 -4.62 -11.07
N ALA A 428 -6.63 -5.66 -11.38
CA ALA A 428 -7.37 -5.77 -12.64
C ALA A 428 -8.60 -4.82 -12.72
N ILE A 429 -9.04 -4.26 -11.59
CA ILE A 429 -10.25 -3.42 -11.55
C ILE A 429 -10.03 -2.04 -12.21
N PRO A 430 -8.97 -1.28 -11.90
CA PRO A 430 -8.69 -0.04 -12.63
C PRO A 430 -8.58 -0.26 -14.14
N ASP A 431 -7.90 -1.33 -14.58
CA ASP A 431 -7.70 -1.63 -16.00
C ASP A 431 -9.02 -1.77 -16.77
N VAL A 432 -10.03 -2.44 -16.18
CA VAL A 432 -11.33 -2.57 -16.86
C VAL A 432 -12.03 -1.22 -16.98
N TRP A 433 -11.93 -0.35 -15.98
CA TRP A 433 -12.52 0.99 -16.05
C TRP A 433 -11.82 1.87 -17.08
N ILE A 434 -10.50 1.90 -17.08
CA ILE A 434 -9.72 2.66 -18.06
C ILE A 434 -10.01 2.15 -19.47
N LYS A 435 -10.05 0.83 -19.69
CA LYS A 435 -10.40 0.24 -20.98
C LYS A 435 -11.80 0.66 -21.45
N LEU A 436 -12.80 0.59 -20.57
CA LEU A 436 -14.17 1.00 -20.90
C LEU A 436 -14.26 2.49 -21.25
N LEU A 437 -13.58 3.35 -20.49
CA LEU A 437 -13.59 4.80 -20.71
C LEU A 437 -12.82 5.23 -21.96
N LYS A 438 -11.72 4.53 -22.28
CA LYS A 438 -10.82 4.85 -23.39
C LYS A 438 -11.27 4.27 -24.72
N GLU A 439 -11.80 3.05 -24.72
CA GLU A 439 -12.00 2.26 -25.94
C GLU A 439 -13.47 2.06 -26.33
N LYS A 440 -14.43 2.33 -25.43
CA LYS A 440 -15.85 1.99 -25.63
C LYS A 440 -16.75 3.19 -25.40
N LYS A 441 -17.85 3.24 -26.15
CA LYS A 441 -18.98 4.12 -25.84
C LYS A 441 -19.83 3.50 -24.73
N ASP A 442 -20.55 4.31 -23.97
CA ASP A 442 -21.37 3.86 -22.83
C ASP A 442 -22.37 2.75 -23.22
N GLU A 443 -23.00 2.85 -24.39
CA GLU A 443 -23.93 1.84 -24.91
C GLU A 443 -23.28 0.48 -25.22
N ASP A 444 -21.97 0.47 -25.46
CA ASP A 444 -21.18 -0.72 -25.78
C ASP A 444 -20.54 -1.34 -24.53
N TRP A 445 -20.78 -0.77 -23.34
CA TRP A 445 -20.28 -1.34 -22.09
C TRP A 445 -20.98 -2.67 -21.81
N ASN A 446 -20.17 -3.73 -21.67
CA ASN A 446 -20.65 -5.05 -21.28
C ASN A 446 -20.68 -5.11 -19.75
N VAL A 447 -21.89 -5.11 -19.17
CA VAL A 447 -22.05 -5.09 -17.70
C VAL A 447 -21.71 -6.44 -17.08
N SER A 448 -21.82 -7.53 -17.84
CA SER A 448 -21.42 -8.87 -17.43
C SER A 448 -19.91 -9.02 -17.32
N ASP A 449 -19.15 -8.52 -18.30
CA ASP A 449 -17.67 -8.53 -18.25
C ASP A 449 -17.17 -7.65 -17.11
N LEU A 450 -17.75 -6.46 -16.94
CA LEU A 450 -17.41 -5.54 -15.86
C LEU A 450 -17.63 -6.19 -14.49
N THR A 451 -18.83 -6.71 -14.25
CA THR A 451 -19.15 -7.34 -12.95
C THR A 451 -18.37 -8.65 -12.75
N TRP A 452 -18.06 -9.38 -13.82
CA TRP A 452 -17.15 -10.53 -13.77
C TRP A 452 -15.77 -10.11 -13.27
N THR A 453 -15.15 -9.07 -13.82
CA THR A 453 -13.84 -8.59 -13.35
C THR A 453 -13.87 -8.20 -11.86
N LEU A 454 -14.95 -7.59 -11.38
CA LEU A 454 -15.08 -7.19 -9.97
C LEU A 454 -15.22 -8.39 -9.01
N ILE A 455 -15.83 -9.49 -9.44
CA ILE A 455 -16.06 -10.67 -8.59
C ILE A 455 -15.09 -11.82 -8.85
N ASN A 456 -14.32 -11.78 -9.94
CA ASN A 456 -13.36 -12.81 -10.32
C ASN A 456 -12.11 -12.75 -9.43
N ARG A 457 -12.28 -13.20 -8.19
CA ARG A 457 -11.25 -13.27 -7.16
C ARG A 457 -11.33 -14.59 -6.40
N ARG A 458 -10.24 -14.91 -5.72
CA ARG A 458 -10.11 -16.18 -5.00
C ARG A 458 -10.96 -16.15 -3.72
N TRP A 459 -11.80 -17.15 -3.55
CA TRP A 459 -12.61 -17.27 -2.35
C TRP A 459 -11.72 -17.49 -1.10
N SER A 460 -12.06 -16.85 0.01
CA SER A 460 -11.30 -16.89 1.27
C SER A 460 -9.89 -16.28 1.24
N GLU A 461 -9.55 -15.53 0.20
CA GLU A 461 -8.40 -14.62 0.15
C GLU A 461 -8.95 -13.20 -0.01
N LYS A 462 -8.56 -12.27 0.87
CA LYS A 462 -9.16 -10.94 0.88
C LYS A 462 -8.50 -10.01 -0.13
N ASN A 463 -9.31 -9.22 -0.81
CA ASN A 463 -8.84 -8.21 -1.74
C ASN A 463 -9.19 -6.80 -1.29
N ILE A 464 -8.31 -5.84 -1.56
CA ILE A 464 -8.60 -4.41 -1.50
C ILE A 464 -8.94 -3.94 -2.91
N ALA A 465 -10.17 -3.46 -3.09
CA ALA A 465 -10.65 -2.92 -4.35
C ALA A 465 -10.48 -1.40 -4.41
N TYR A 466 -10.21 -0.90 -5.60
CA TYR A 466 -10.09 0.53 -5.90
C TYR A 466 -10.43 0.74 -7.38
N ALA A 467 -11.03 1.89 -7.69
CA ALA A 467 -11.46 2.20 -9.06
C ALA A 467 -10.30 2.76 -9.91
N GLU A 468 -9.39 3.48 -9.27
CA GLU A 468 -8.19 4.09 -9.84
C GLU A 468 -7.17 4.28 -8.71
N SER A 469 -5.88 4.34 -9.04
CA SER A 469 -4.78 4.45 -8.07
C SER A 469 -3.84 5.61 -8.41
N HIS A 470 -2.74 5.72 -7.66
CA HIS A 470 -1.65 6.63 -7.98
C HIS A 470 -1.06 6.41 -9.38
N ASP A 471 -1.04 5.18 -9.92
CA ASP A 471 -0.54 4.89 -11.27
C ASP A 471 -1.32 5.63 -12.36
N GLN A 472 -2.66 5.56 -12.31
CA GLN A 472 -3.53 6.26 -13.27
C GLN A 472 -3.54 7.78 -13.06
N ALA A 473 -3.12 8.25 -11.88
CA ALA A 473 -2.98 9.66 -11.60
C ALA A 473 -1.68 10.24 -12.17
N LEU A 474 -0.65 9.43 -12.42
CA LEU A 474 0.64 9.89 -12.95
C LEU A 474 0.57 10.32 -14.43
N VAL A 475 1.49 11.19 -14.82
CA VAL A 475 1.65 11.65 -16.20
C VAL A 475 1.81 10.46 -17.16
N GLY A 476 1.01 10.46 -18.23
CA GLY A 476 0.98 9.36 -19.20
C GLY A 476 -0.34 8.59 -19.19
N ASP A 477 -1.15 8.74 -18.15
CA ASP A 477 -2.55 8.33 -18.12
C ASP A 477 -3.47 9.49 -17.69
N LYS A 478 -4.78 9.21 -17.57
CA LYS A 478 -5.79 10.15 -17.08
C LYS A 478 -6.52 9.53 -15.89
N THR A 479 -6.84 10.36 -14.90
CA THR A 479 -7.80 9.99 -13.83
C THR A 479 -9.17 9.70 -14.44
N ILE A 480 -10.01 8.94 -13.73
CA ILE A 480 -11.39 8.67 -14.13
C ILE A 480 -12.14 9.99 -14.33
N ALA A 481 -11.93 10.97 -13.46
CA ALA A 481 -12.51 12.31 -13.62
C ALA A 481 -12.07 12.93 -14.96
N HIS A 482 -10.79 12.91 -15.28
CA HIS A 482 -10.31 13.50 -16.52
C HIS A 482 -10.78 12.74 -17.78
N TRP A 483 -10.94 11.41 -17.72
CA TRP A 483 -11.60 10.63 -18.77
C TRP A 483 -13.08 10.99 -18.97
N LEU A 484 -13.77 11.34 -17.89
CA LEU A 484 -15.21 11.59 -17.91
C LEU A 484 -15.58 13.02 -18.32
N PHE A 485 -14.83 14.01 -17.84
CA PHE A 485 -15.11 15.43 -18.03
C PHE A 485 -14.27 16.07 -19.15
N ASP A 486 -13.06 15.55 -19.39
CA ASP A 486 -12.06 16.10 -20.32
C ASP A 486 -11.91 17.63 -20.17
N ALA A 487 -11.91 18.42 -21.25
CA ALA A 487 -11.74 19.87 -21.19
C ALA A 487 -12.82 20.60 -20.36
N GLN A 488 -14.00 20.01 -20.15
CA GLN A 488 -15.09 20.68 -19.45
C GLN A 488 -14.89 20.76 -17.94
N ILE A 489 -13.96 19.96 -17.39
CA ILE A 489 -13.61 20.02 -15.97
C ILE A 489 -13.10 21.42 -15.56
N TYR A 490 -12.53 22.18 -16.50
CA TYR A 490 -12.01 23.53 -16.24
C TYR A 490 -13.03 24.65 -16.40
N THR A 491 -14.15 24.40 -17.08
CA THR A 491 -15.08 25.47 -17.51
C THR A 491 -16.51 25.31 -16.99
N HIS A 492 -16.95 24.09 -16.68
CA HIS A 492 -18.34 23.80 -16.33
C HIS A 492 -18.51 23.12 -14.94
N MET A 493 -17.46 23.17 -14.11
CA MET A 493 -17.51 22.67 -12.73
C MET A 493 -18.03 23.71 -11.73
N GLN A 494 -18.44 24.90 -12.18
CA GLN A 494 -19.14 25.86 -11.31
C GLN A 494 -20.60 25.43 -11.12
N VAL A 495 -21.14 25.63 -9.93
CA VAL A 495 -22.54 25.25 -9.61
C VAL A 495 -23.55 26.05 -10.44
N PHE A 496 -23.20 27.28 -10.81
CA PHE A 496 -24.04 28.20 -11.59
C PHE A 496 -23.74 28.20 -13.09
N SER A 497 -22.71 27.49 -13.57
CA SER A 497 -22.52 27.30 -15.02
C SER A 497 -23.53 26.31 -15.58
N GLU A 498 -23.75 26.37 -16.89
CA GLU A 498 -24.57 25.40 -17.60
C GLU A 498 -24.13 23.96 -17.26
N ARG A 499 -25.10 23.10 -16.90
CA ARG A 499 -24.86 21.67 -16.72
C ARG A 499 -24.97 21.01 -18.08
N THR A 500 -23.83 20.86 -18.76
CA THR A 500 -23.78 20.16 -20.05
C THR A 500 -24.03 18.67 -19.86
N LEU A 501 -24.38 17.97 -20.94
CA LEU A 501 -24.52 16.51 -20.93
C LEU A 501 -23.22 15.77 -20.56
N ILE A 502 -22.06 16.36 -20.83
CA ILE A 502 -20.75 15.79 -20.46
C ILE A 502 -20.53 15.90 -18.96
N VAL A 503 -20.82 17.05 -18.35
CA VAL A 503 -20.71 17.22 -16.90
C VAL A 503 -21.71 16.34 -16.16
N GLU A 504 -22.97 16.29 -16.62
CA GLU A 504 -23.97 15.41 -16.02
C GLU A 504 -23.56 13.93 -16.11
N ARG A 505 -23.09 13.48 -17.28
CA ARG A 505 -22.52 12.14 -17.46
C ARG A 505 -21.37 11.88 -16.51
N GLY A 506 -20.40 12.80 -16.43
CA GLY A 506 -19.20 12.62 -15.64
C GLY A 506 -19.48 12.56 -14.15
N LEU A 507 -20.36 13.41 -13.63
CA LEU A 507 -20.79 13.38 -12.23
C LEU A 507 -21.47 12.04 -11.90
N ALA A 508 -22.39 11.60 -12.75
CA ALA A 508 -23.11 10.35 -12.54
C ALA A 508 -22.18 9.14 -12.57
N LEU A 509 -21.37 9.00 -13.64
CA LEU A 509 -20.49 7.84 -13.81
C LEU A 509 -19.36 7.81 -12.78
N HIS A 510 -18.78 8.94 -12.36
CA HIS A 510 -17.77 8.96 -11.29
C HIS A 510 -18.32 8.34 -10.01
N LYS A 511 -19.52 8.78 -9.58
CA LYS A 511 -20.20 8.24 -8.40
C LYS A 511 -20.52 6.75 -8.54
N MET A 512 -21.02 6.34 -9.70
CA MET A 512 -21.42 4.94 -9.96
C MET A 512 -20.22 3.99 -10.02
N ILE A 513 -19.15 4.37 -10.72
CA ILE A 513 -17.92 3.56 -10.85
C ILE A 513 -17.32 3.29 -9.47
N ARG A 514 -17.22 4.34 -8.64
CA ARG A 514 -16.70 4.22 -7.27
C ARG A 514 -17.59 3.34 -6.41
N LEU A 515 -18.91 3.57 -6.39
CA LEU A 515 -19.82 2.76 -5.57
C LEU A 515 -19.86 1.30 -6.04
N LEU A 516 -19.89 1.03 -7.35
CA LEU A 516 -19.90 -0.35 -7.84
C LEU A 516 -18.62 -1.08 -7.42
N THR A 517 -17.46 -0.43 -7.59
CA THR A 517 -16.17 -1.01 -7.18
C THR A 517 -16.12 -1.25 -5.67
N TYR A 518 -16.51 -0.26 -4.88
CA TYR A 518 -16.50 -0.33 -3.42
C TYR A 518 -17.47 -1.41 -2.90
N ALA A 519 -18.67 -1.49 -3.46
CA ALA A 519 -19.69 -2.42 -3.01
C ALA A 519 -19.49 -3.84 -3.54
N LEU A 520 -18.81 -4.08 -4.68
CA LEU A 520 -18.71 -5.41 -5.30
C LEU A 520 -17.28 -6.00 -5.34
N GLY A 521 -16.25 -5.15 -5.39
CA GLY A 521 -14.90 -5.52 -5.81
C GLY A 521 -14.05 -6.30 -4.82
N GLY A 522 -14.29 -6.18 -3.50
CA GLY A 522 -13.43 -6.81 -2.50
C GLY A 522 -13.86 -6.57 -1.06
N GLU A 523 -13.02 -7.00 -0.12
CA GLU A 523 -13.19 -6.98 1.34
C GLU A 523 -12.51 -5.76 2.00
N GLY A 524 -11.86 -4.92 1.18
CA GLY A 524 -11.36 -3.59 1.54
C GLY A 524 -11.57 -2.59 0.39
N TRP A 525 -11.47 -1.31 0.70
CA TRP A 525 -11.58 -0.19 -0.23
C TRP A 525 -10.35 0.70 -0.13
N LEU A 526 -9.84 1.15 -1.27
CA LEU A 526 -8.74 2.11 -1.34
C LEU A 526 -9.10 3.29 -2.26
N ASN A 527 -8.70 4.48 -1.83
CA ASN A 527 -8.75 5.71 -2.61
C ASN A 527 -7.42 6.45 -2.53
N PHE A 528 -6.90 6.88 -3.67
CA PHE A 528 -5.73 7.77 -3.73
C PHE A 528 -6.14 9.24 -3.58
N GLU A 529 -5.35 10.00 -2.82
CA GLU A 529 -5.66 11.37 -2.42
C GLU A 529 -6.04 12.28 -3.62
N GLY A 530 -7.22 12.89 -3.56
CA GLY A 530 -7.78 13.73 -4.60
C GLY A 530 -8.86 13.05 -5.46
N ASN A 531 -8.77 11.73 -5.66
CA ASN A 531 -9.69 11.01 -6.54
C ASN A 531 -11.12 10.96 -5.97
N GLU A 532 -11.27 11.08 -4.65
CA GLU A 532 -12.56 11.12 -3.95
C GLU A 532 -13.47 12.25 -4.39
N PHE A 533 -12.89 13.39 -4.76
CA PHE A 533 -13.65 14.53 -5.25
C PHE A 533 -13.47 14.75 -6.76
N GLY A 534 -12.83 13.81 -7.46
CA GLY A 534 -12.57 13.92 -8.89
C GLY A 534 -11.57 15.05 -9.21
N HIS A 535 -10.43 15.07 -8.50
CA HIS A 535 -9.35 16.03 -8.75
C HIS A 535 -9.04 16.13 -10.26
N PRO A 536 -8.95 17.36 -10.81
CA PRO A 536 -8.67 17.55 -12.23
C PRO A 536 -7.20 17.20 -12.57
N GLU A 537 -6.82 17.38 -13.83
CA GLU A 537 -5.43 17.25 -14.27
C GLU A 537 -4.85 15.84 -14.01
N TRP A 538 -3.53 15.76 -13.93
CA TRP A 538 -2.73 14.60 -13.59
C TRP A 538 -1.62 15.02 -12.62
N LEU A 539 -0.88 14.06 -12.13
CA LEU A 539 0.25 14.23 -11.25
C LEU A 539 1.55 14.08 -12.05
N ASP A 540 2.39 15.10 -12.03
CA ASP A 540 3.71 15.06 -12.68
C ASP A 540 4.76 15.63 -11.73
N PHE A 541 5.77 14.83 -11.43
CA PHE A 541 6.86 15.20 -10.54
C PHE A 541 7.92 16.01 -11.27
N PRO A 542 8.69 16.85 -10.55
CA PRO A 542 9.84 17.55 -11.11
C PRO A 542 10.82 16.58 -11.77
N ARG A 543 11.07 16.82 -13.06
CA ARG A 543 12.04 16.07 -13.87
C ARG A 543 12.48 16.92 -15.06
N ILE A 544 13.58 16.53 -15.70
CA ILE A 544 14.11 17.20 -16.89
C ILE A 544 13.03 17.43 -17.95
N GLY A 545 12.16 16.43 -18.17
CA GLY A 545 11.08 16.48 -19.17
C GLY A 545 10.01 17.56 -18.94
N ASN A 546 9.89 18.10 -17.73
CA ASN A 546 8.96 19.20 -17.41
C ASN A 546 9.66 20.41 -16.78
N SER A 547 10.97 20.55 -17.01
CA SER A 547 11.81 21.63 -16.46
C SER A 547 11.82 21.71 -14.93
N GLU A 548 11.85 20.55 -14.26
CA GLU A 548 11.85 20.46 -12.78
C GLU A 548 10.65 21.17 -12.13
N SER A 549 9.49 21.12 -12.79
CA SER A 549 8.28 21.81 -12.35
C SER A 549 7.57 21.04 -11.24
N PHE A 550 7.20 21.76 -10.18
CA PHE A 550 6.32 21.27 -9.11
C PHE A 550 4.84 21.61 -9.37
N HIS A 551 4.50 22.19 -10.52
CA HIS A 551 3.14 22.69 -10.78
C HIS A 551 2.06 21.60 -10.69
N TYR A 552 2.37 20.37 -11.11
CA TYR A 552 1.44 19.24 -11.03
C TYR A 552 1.76 18.29 -9.87
N ALA A 553 2.83 18.53 -9.11
CA ALA A 553 3.19 17.74 -7.92
C ALA A 553 2.46 18.27 -6.68
N ARG A 554 1.12 18.35 -6.74
CA ARG A 554 0.29 18.99 -5.72
C ARG A 554 -1.15 18.47 -5.69
N ARG A 555 -1.90 18.87 -4.66
CA ARG A 555 -3.32 18.57 -4.46
C ARG A 555 -4.14 19.82 -4.17
N LEU A 556 -5.13 20.06 -5.03
CA LEU A 556 -6.02 21.22 -4.98
C LEU A 556 -7.23 20.95 -4.08
N PHE A 557 -7.01 20.60 -2.81
CA PHE A 557 -8.08 20.28 -1.86
C PHE A 557 -9.14 21.37 -1.72
N TYR A 558 -8.77 22.64 -1.95
CA TYR A 558 -9.69 23.76 -1.93
C TYR A 558 -10.82 23.65 -2.98
N LEU A 559 -10.63 22.87 -4.06
CA LEU A 559 -11.69 22.65 -5.06
C LEU A 559 -12.90 21.92 -4.46
N ALA A 560 -12.67 20.99 -3.54
CA ALA A 560 -13.72 20.28 -2.82
C ALA A 560 -14.35 21.11 -1.70
N ASP A 561 -13.61 22.09 -1.17
CA ASP A 561 -14.08 23.00 -0.12
C ASP A 561 -14.88 24.19 -0.66
N ASP A 562 -14.71 24.53 -1.95
CA ASP A 562 -15.37 25.68 -2.56
C ASP A 562 -16.85 25.38 -2.86
N GLU A 563 -17.74 26.06 -2.14
CA GLU A 563 -19.19 25.95 -2.30
C GLU A 563 -19.70 26.35 -3.69
N ALA A 564 -18.92 27.12 -4.46
CA ALA A 564 -19.24 27.50 -5.82
C ALA A 564 -18.90 26.42 -6.86
N LEU A 565 -18.22 25.34 -6.46
CA LEU A 565 -17.79 24.27 -7.37
C LEU A 565 -18.50 22.93 -7.12
N ARG A 566 -18.54 22.09 -8.16
CA ARG A 566 -19.22 20.79 -8.17
C ARG A 566 -18.40 19.67 -7.52
N TYR A 567 -17.09 19.85 -7.32
CA TYR A 567 -16.24 18.85 -6.67
C TYR A 567 -16.73 18.51 -5.25
N LYS A 568 -17.32 19.48 -4.53
CA LYS A 568 -17.93 19.27 -3.21
C LYS A 568 -18.99 18.16 -3.21
N TYR A 569 -19.71 17.97 -4.32
CA TYR A 569 -20.75 16.95 -4.44
C TYR A 569 -20.16 15.54 -4.63
N LEU A 570 -19.05 15.43 -5.38
CA LEU A 570 -18.30 14.19 -5.48
C LEU A 570 -17.66 13.84 -4.13
N ASN A 571 -17.10 14.85 -3.45
CA ASN A 571 -16.55 14.70 -2.11
C ASN A 571 -17.62 14.23 -1.09
N ALA A 572 -18.81 14.84 -1.12
CA ALA A 572 -19.94 14.47 -0.26
C ALA A 572 -20.46 13.06 -0.55
N TRP A 573 -20.46 12.65 -1.82
CA TRP A 573 -20.81 11.28 -2.21
C TRP A 573 -19.82 10.26 -1.63
N ASP A 574 -18.52 10.53 -1.72
CA ASP A 574 -17.49 9.67 -1.13
C ASP A 574 -17.66 9.51 0.39
N GLN A 575 -17.92 10.62 1.09
CA GLN A 575 -18.24 10.60 2.51
C GLN A 575 -19.49 9.75 2.81
N ALA A 576 -20.56 9.92 2.02
CA ALA A 576 -21.80 9.17 2.20
C ALA A 576 -21.59 7.66 1.98
N MET A 577 -20.77 7.25 1.00
CA MET A 577 -20.41 5.85 0.80
C MET A 577 -19.70 5.28 2.02
N ASN A 578 -18.69 5.96 2.56
CA ASN A 578 -17.92 5.49 3.72
C ASN A 578 -18.77 5.40 5.00
N VAL A 579 -19.69 6.35 5.21
CA VAL A 579 -20.63 6.34 6.35
C VAL A 579 -21.65 5.23 6.21
N CYS A 580 -22.16 5.01 4.99
CA CYS A 580 -23.08 3.91 4.71
C CYS A 580 -22.38 2.56 4.93
N GLU A 581 -21.11 2.42 4.50
CA GLU A 581 -20.33 1.20 4.76
C GLU A 581 -20.13 0.98 6.26
N GLU A 582 -19.87 2.03 7.04
CA GLU A 582 -19.74 1.88 8.49
C GLU A 582 -21.03 1.38 9.15
N THR A 583 -22.18 1.81 8.61
CA THR A 583 -23.51 1.45 9.12
C THR A 583 -23.90 0.02 8.75
N TYR A 584 -23.72 -0.37 7.48
CA TYR A 584 -24.22 -1.64 6.93
C TYR A 584 -23.14 -2.71 6.75
N LYS A 585 -21.86 -2.34 6.88
CA LYS A 585 -20.68 -3.21 6.98
C LYS A 585 -20.51 -4.21 5.84
N TRP A 586 -20.83 -3.81 4.61
CA TRP A 586 -20.82 -4.72 3.47
C TRP A 586 -19.43 -5.25 3.12
N LEU A 587 -18.34 -4.56 3.45
CA LEU A 587 -16.98 -5.08 3.21
C LEU A 587 -16.69 -6.37 4.00
N SER A 588 -17.29 -6.52 5.19
CA SER A 588 -17.17 -7.73 6.01
C SER A 588 -18.14 -8.85 5.61
N ALA A 589 -19.02 -8.59 4.63
CA ALA A 589 -20.01 -9.56 4.20
C ALA A 589 -19.32 -10.77 3.56
N LYS A 590 -19.63 -11.97 4.06
CA LYS A 590 -19.14 -13.22 3.46
C LYS A 590 -19.80 -13.45 2.11
N ASN A 591 -21.12 -13.22 2.03
CA ASN A 591 -21.89 -13.55 0.84
C ASN A 591 -22.19 -12.29 0.03
N THR A 592 -22.02 -12.42 -1.28
CA THR A 592 -22.50 -11.48 -2.29
C THR A 592 -23.31 -12.28 -3.31
N TYR A 593 -24.48 -11.79 -3.71
CA TYR A 593 -25.32 -12.45 -4.69
C TYR A 593 -25.68 -11.50 -5.83
N LEU A 594 -25.12 -11.74 -7.01
CA LEU A 594 -25.37 -10.94 -8.21
C LEU A 594 -26.63 -11.45 -8.91
N SER A 595 -27.78 -10.82 -8.64
CA SER A 595 -29.09 -11.26 -9.14
C SER A 595 -29.31 -10.89 -10.60
N ARG A 596 -28.78 -9.76 -11.07
CA ARG A 596 -28.99 -9.29 -12.44
C ARG A 596 -27.75 -8.66 -13.06
N ARG A 597 -27.49 -9.04 -14.30
CA ARG A 597 -26.56 -8.41 -15.26
C ARG A 597 -27.27 -8.35 -16.62
N HIS A 598 -28.07 -7.31 -16.83
CA HIS A 598 -28.89 -7.20 -18.02
C HIS A 598 -28.20 -6.31 -19.05
N GLU A 599 -27.77 -6.89 -20.18
CA GLU A 599 -26.98 -6.17 -21.19
C GLU A 599 -27.80 -5.11 -21.93
N ASP A 600 -29.02 -5.41 -22.39
CA ASP A 600 -29.79 -4.42 -23.17
C ASP A 600 -30.26 -3.24 -22.32
N ASP A 601 -30.74 -3.52 -21.11
CA ASP A 601 -31.14 -2.51 -20.14
C ASP A 601 -29.94 -1.86 -19.43
N LYS A 602 -28.72 -2.40 -19.59
CA LYS A 602 -27.49 -1.97 -18.90
C LYS A 602 -27.66 -1.89 -17.38
N LEU A 603 -28.34 -2.87 -16.80
CA LEU A 603 -28.71 -2.91 -15.39
C LEU A 603 -27.93 -3.97 -14.63
N VAL A 604 -27.38 -3.57 -13.48
CA VAL A 604 -26.70 -4.46 -12.53
C VAL A 604 -27.45 -4.41 -11.21
N VAL A 605 -27.84 -5.58 -10.70
CA VAL A 605 -28.47 -5.71 -9.38
C VAL A 605 -27.76 -6.79 -8.59
N PHE A 606 -27.39 -6.49 -7.36
CA PHE A 606 -26.81 -7.48 -6.45
C PHE A 606 -27.15 -7.19 -5.00
N GLU A 607 -26.99 -8.23 -4.19
CA GLU A 607 -27.14 -8.16 -2.74
C GLU A 607 -25.80 -8.36 -2.06
N ARG A 608 -25.52 -7.54 -1.03
CA ARG A 608 -24.33 -7.69 -0.19
C ARG A 608 -24.58 -7.19 1.23
N GLY A 609 -23.95 -7.80 2.22
CA GLY A 609 -24.12 -7.42 3.63
C GLY A 609 -25.15 -8.26 4.35
N ASN A 610 -24.98 -8.37 5.67
CA ASN A 610 -25.83 -9.22 6.51
C ASN A 610 -27.26 -8.69 6.66
N GLN A 611 -27.46 -7.38 6.45
CA GLN A 611 -28.77 -6.73 6.47
C GLN A 611 -29.50 -6.78 5.11
N GLY A 612 -28.95 -7.53 4.14
CA GLY A 612 -29.59 -7.72 2.84
C GLY A 612 -29.66 -6.44 2.01
N LEU A 613 -28.57 -5.66 1.94
CA LEU A 613 -28.58 -4.49 1.05
C LEU A 613 -28.79 -4.94 -0.38
N VAL A 614 -29.67 -4.26 -1.10
CA VAL A 614 -29.89 -4.45 -2.53
C VAL A 614 -29.32 -3.24 -3.25
N PHE A 615 -28.35 -3.44 -4.13
CA PHE A 615 -27.75 -2.40 -4.94
C PHE A 615 -28.31 -2.48 -6.36
N VAL A 616 -28.66 -1.33 -6.93
CA VAL A 616 -29.21 -1.21 -8.28
C VAL A 616 -28.43 -0.14 -9.02
N PHE A 617 -27.83 -0.52 -10.15
CA PHE A 617 -27.12 0.37 -11.05
C PHE A 617 -27.80 0.35 -12.42
N ASN A 618 -28.15 1.53 -12.92
CA ASN A 618 -28.60 1.71 -14.29
C ASN A 618 -27.51 2.45 -15.07
N PHE A 619 -26.70 1.72 -15.83
CA PHE A 619 -25.66 2.26 -16.72
C PHE A 619 -26.19 2.71 -18.08
N HIS A 620 -27.47 2.54 -18.37
CA HIS A 620 -28.02 2.92 -19.66
C HIS A 620 -27.82 4.43 -19.88
N PRO A 621 -27.31 4.88 -21.04
CA PRO A 621 -27.03 6.30 -21.27
C PRO A 621 -28.29 7.17 -21.28
N THR A 622 -29.41 6.65 -21.81
CA THR A 622 -30.66 7.43 -22.02
C THR A 622 -31.94 6.85 -21.41
N LYS A 623 -32.08 5.53 -21.25
CA LYS A 623 -33.33 4.91 -20.77
C LYS A 623 -33.42 4.91 -19.25
N SER A 624 -34.56 5.39 -18.77
CA SER A 624 -35.00 5.24 -17.38
C SER A 624 -36.12 4.20 -17.34
N PHE A 625 -36.18 3.39 -16.28
CA PHE A 625 -37.18 2.34 -16.17
C PHE A 625 -38.09 2.57 -14.97
N THR A 626 -39.40 2.64 -15.21
CA THR A 626 -40.43 2.66 -14.18
C THR A 626 -40.89 1.24 -13.87
N ASP A 627 -41.31 0.99 -12.63
CA ASP A 627 -41.82 -0.30 -12.19
C ASP A 627 -40.87 -1.49 -12.47
N TYR A 628 -39.56 -1.22 -12.51
CA TYR A 628 -38.56 -2.24 -12.82
C TYR A 628 -38.46 -3.21 -11.64
N ARG A 629 -38.80 -4.48 -11.88
CA ARG A 629 -38.82 -5.50 -10.82
C ARG A 629 -37.41 -6.03 -10.58
N ILE A 630 -37.02 -6.08 -9.31
CA ILE A 630 -35.72 -6.61 -8.86
C ILE A 630 -35.92 -7.66 -7.77
N GLY A 631 -35.10 -8.71 -7.76
CA GLY A 631 -35.13 -9.76 -6.75
C GLY A 631 -34.44 -9.36 -5.44
N CYS A 632 -34.89 -9.93 -4.32
CA CYS A 632 -34.29 -9.75 -2.99
C CYS A 632 -34.43 -11.00 -2.09
N ALA A 633 -33.49 -11.18 -1.14
CA ALA A 633 -33.47 -12.32 -0.23
C ALA A 633 -34.62 -12.36 0.78
N GLN A 634 -35.01 -11.19 1.28
CA GLN A 634 -35.85 -11.06 2.47
C GLN A 634 -37.13 -10.30 2.16
N LEU A 635 -38.25 -10.79 2.67
CA LEU A 635 -39.53 -10.11 2.63
C LEU A 635 -39.53 -8.95 3.64
N GLY A 636 -40.20 -7.85 3.31
CA GLY A 636 -40.35 -6.71 4.21
C GLY A 636 -40.38 -5.38 3.49
N LYS A 637 -40.15 -4.31 4.24
CA LYS A 637 -40.10 -2.94 3.73
C LYS A 637 -38.65 -2.52 3.55
N TYR A 638 -38.31 -1.99 2.39
CA TYR A 638 -36.99 -1.46 2.07
C TYR A 638 -37.04 0.06 1.99
N LYS A 639 -35.97 0.70 2.44
CA LYS A 639 -35.73 2.14 2.32
C LYS A 639 -34.46 2.39 1.52
N ILE A 640 -34.37 3.56 0.89
CA ILE A 640 -33.15 4.02 0.23
C ILE A 640 -32.13 4.44 1.29
N VAL A 641 -30.88 3.99 1.12
CA VAL A 641 -29.77 4.34 2.03
C VAL A 641 -28.63 5.05 1.31
N LEU A 642 -28.53 4.88 -0.01
CA LEU A 642 -27.72 5.70 -0.91
C LEU A 642 -28.50 5.93 -2.20
N ASN A 643 -28.46 7.16 -2.70
CA ASN A 643 -29.06 7.54 -3.97
C ASN A 643 -28.16 8.55 -4.68
N SER A 644 -27.45 8.11 -5.72
CA SER A 644 -26.55 8.97 -6.48
C SER A 644 -27.29 10.09 -7.23
N ASP A 645 -28.60 9.95 -7.46
CA ASP A 645 -29.43 10.97 -8.12
C ASP A 645 -29.93 12.05 -7.13
N SER A 646 -29.63 11.96 -5.84
CA SER A 646 -29.98 13.00 -4.87
C SER A 646 -29.33 14.34 -5.23
N SER A 647 -30.08 15.44 -5.01
CA SER A 647 -29.57 16.81 -5.20
C SER A 647 -28.39 17.14 -4.28
N SER A 648 -28.28 16.48 -3.12
CA SER A 648 -27.12 16.55 -2.22
C SER A 648 -25.82 16.09 -2.87
N PHE A 649 -25.89 15.36 -3.99
CA PHE A 649 -24.75 14.88 -4.75
C PHE A 649 -24.77 15.40 -6.20
N ASP A 650 -25.43 16.53 -6.45
CA ASP A 650 -25.61 17.12 -7.79
C ASP A 650 -26.41 16.26 -8.78
N GLY A 651 -27.18 15.28 -8.29
CA GLY A 651 -28.13 14.52 -9.11
C GLY A 651 -29.38 15.33 -9.48
N LEU A 652 -30.31 14.72 -10.22
CA LEU A 652 -31.52 15.38 -10.71
C LEU A 652 -32.72 15.29 -9.74
N GLY A 653 -32.59 14.56 -8.63
CA GLY A 653 -33.61 14.45 -7.59
C GLY A 653 -34.87 13.73 -8.05
N ARG A 654 -34.76 12.75 -8.96
CA ARG A 654 -35.92 12.10 -9.60
C ARG A 654 -36.49 10.94 -8.78
N VAL A 655 -35.74 10.46 -7.79
CA VAL A 655 -36.15 9.39 -6.89
C VAL A 655 -36.34 9.97 -5.50
N ASP A 656 -37.52 9.77 -4.92
CA ASP A 656 -37.85 10.20 -3.57
C ASP A 656 -37.15 9.28 -2.55
N ASN A 657 -36.25 9.85 -1.73
CA ASN A 657 -35.50 9.10 -0.73
C ASN A 657 -36.37 8.57 0.42
N GLU A 658 -37.54 9.17 0.65
CA GLU A 658 -38.48 8.76 1.70
C GLU A 658 -39.44 7.65 1.24
N GLN A 659 -39.39 7.27 -0.04
CA GLN A 659 -40.23 6.21 -0.57
C GLN A 659 -39.90 4.86 0.11
N VAL A 660 -40.95 4.16 0.54
CA VAL A 660 -40.86 2.80 1.07
C VAL A 660 -41.20 1.80 -0.02
N PHE A 661 -40.34 0.79 -0.17
CA PHE A 661 -40.46 -0.26 -1.18
C PHE A 661 -40.88 -1.55 -0.50
N ILE A 662 -42.01 -2.14 -0.91
CA ILE A 662 -42.56 -3.34 -0.26
C ILE A 662 -42.17 -4.56 -1.09
N ALA A 663 -41.40 -5.47 -0.50
CA ALA A 663 -41.12 -6.77 -1.11
C ALA A 663 -42.37 -7.65 -1.09
N GLU A 664 -42.66 -8.24 -2.24
CA GLU A 664 -43.77 -9.16 -2.48
C GLU A 664 -43.25 -10.61 -2.49
N ASP A 665 -44.12 -11.55 -2.10
CA ASP A 665 -43.91 -13.00 -2.30
C ASP A 665 -44.04 -13.37 -3.78
N TYR A 666 -43.05 -12.93 -4.54
CA TYR A 666 -42.98 -13.09 -5.99
C TYR A 666 -41.54 -13.34 -6.41
N LYS A 667 -41.27 -14.58 -6.83
CA LYS A 667 -39.94 -15.02 -7.27
C LYS A 667 -39.49 -14.24 -8.50
N TRP A 668 -38.28 -13.67 -8.44
CA TRP A 668 -37.68 -12.92 -9.54
C TRP A 668 -36.15 -12.98 -9.45
N ASP A 669 -35.44 -13.06 -10.58
CA ASP A 669 -33.96 -13.12 -10.62
C ASP A 669 -33.35 -14.19 -9.69
N GLU A 670 -33.99 -15.36 -9.64
CA GLU A 670 -33.63 -16.48 -8.74
C GLU A 670 -33.68 -16.16 -7.24
N ARG A 671 -34.30 -15.04 -6.87
CA ARG A 671 -34.58 -14.65 -5.49
C ARG A 671 -36.02 -14.99 -5.10
N PRO A 672 -36.28 -15.33 -3.83
CA PRO A 672 -37.62 -15.71 -3.37
C PRO A 672 -38.62 -14.54 -3.42
N TYR A 673 -38.16 -13.31 -3.19
CA TYR A 673 -39.00 -12.12 -3.11
C TYR A 673 -38.57 -11.07 -4.14
N SER A 674 -39.43 -10.08 -4.39
CA SER A 674 -39.08 -8.95 -5.27
C SER A 674 -39.88 -7.70 -4.96
N PHE A 675 -39.34 -6.55 -5.34
CA PHE A 675 -40.06 -5.27 -5.34
C PHE A 675 -39.77 -4.51 -6.63
N LYS A 676 -40.58 -3.48 -6.89
CA LYS A 676 -40.45 -2.62 -8.06
C LYS A 676 -39.76 -1.32 -7.69
N VAL A 677 -38.89 -0.84 -8.56
CA VAL A 677 -38.15 0.41 -8.40
C VAL A 677 -38.28 1.29 -9.63
N TYR A 678 -38.15 2.60 -9.42
CA TYR A 678 -37.86 3.53 -10.51
C TYR A 678 -36.34 3.70 -10.60
N THR A 679 -35.75 3.40 -11.76
CA THR A 679 -34.31 3.46 -11.99
C THR A 679 -34.00 4.44 -13.12
N PRO A 680 -33.73 5.72 -12.80
CA PRO A 680 -33.33 6.68 -13.81
C PRO A 680 -32.01 6.28 -14.49
N ASN A 681 -31.82 6.72 -15.74
CA ASN A 681 -30.56 6.52 -16.46
C ASN A 681 -29.37 7.10 -15.69
N ARG A 682 -28.23 6.38 -15.69
CA ARG A 682 -26.99 6.73 -14.98
C ARG A 682 -27.21 7.01 -13.49
N THR A 683 -27.79 6.04 -12.78
CA THR A 683 -27.97 6.12 -11.32
C THR A 683 -27.51 4.85 -10.61
N ALA A 684 -27.07 5.03 -9.37
CA ALA A 684 -26.82 3.96 -8.42
C ALA A 684 -27.64 4.22 -7.14
N ILE A 685 -28.39 3.21 -6.73
CA ILE A 685 -29.25 3.27 -5.55
C ILE A 685 -29.02 2.01 -4.71
N ALA A 686 -28.81 2.20 -3.42
CA ALA A 686 -28.74 1.11 -2.46
C ALA A 686 -29.96 1.15 -1.54
N PHE A 687 -30.55 -0.02 -1.31
CA PHE A 687 -31.71 -0.20 -0.45
C PHE A 687 -31.33 -1.07 0.74
N ALA A 688 -31.88 -0.78 1.91
CA ALA A 688 -31.77 -1.62 3.10
C ALA A 688 -33.14 -2.03 3.59
N LEU A 689 -33.24 -3.25 4.13
CA LEU A 689 -34.42 -3.67 4.88
C LEU A 689 -34.60 -2.74 6.09
N MET A 690 -35.83 -2.27 6.30
CA MET A 690 -36.20 -1.53 7.50
C MET A 690 -36.31 -2.53 8.65
N ASP A 691 -35.63 -2.25 9.76
CA ASP A 691 -35.90 -2.98 11.00
C ASP A 691 -37.38 -2.77 11.34
N ASP A 692 -38.12 -3.88 11.53
CA ASP A 692 -39.45 -3.79 12.15
C ASP A 692 -39.24 -3.13 13.51
N MET A 693 -39.76 -1.92 13.69
CA MET A 693 -39.70 -1.24 14.98
C MET A 693 -40.24 -2.21 16.04
N LYS A 694 -39.36 -2.67 16.92
CA LYS A 694 -39.76 -3.32 18.17
C LYS A 694 -40.50 -2.35 19.06
#